data_AF-A0A1T4P277-F1
#
_entry.id   AF-A0A1T4P277-F1
#
_cell.length_a   1.000
_cell.length_b   1.000
_cell.length_c   1.000
_cell.angle_alpha   90.00
_cell.angle_beta   90.00
_cell.angle_gamma   90.00
#
_symmetry.space_group_name_H-M   'P 1'
#
loop_
_entity.id
_entity.type
_entity.pdbx_description
1 polymer ?
#
loop_
_entity_poly.entity_id
_entity_poly.type
_entity_poly.pdbx_seq_one_letter_code
_entity_poly.pdbx_strand_id
1 'polypeptide(L)'
;MNKLAKYILSMTLAFSSLVMLQSPIITPVEVQADVTSLACGTQYEVAVANTNGTFTKMSCHNSFSDAQNTMWGYGDDAVVRHHASKSPMKIVAMSTGVAITYPMRSGSSTMNITQDVNHQYRKVSYVTKHREMRYEGTYSYNGSGNGTIKVNLTGFSGLADLINVDLVPYAFLGGNITIPLGGNDTTAANEQPFWTRIYQTHYTVSNKELTFIAHSGWSGNGWPEKYVMTVGLAADWMTDGTTYYSYDGYNFYSDAKYRNKVGTYYNYYQFLPSRTKSNIPASVFDNFLISVKGSGTNSKMKNQGQTFINAQNTYGMNALLIYSLACLESAYGTSNFAMDRNNLFGWNAFDSSPGSASSFPSVEAAINEHMGINLRGYTNIEDSRFFGSHVGNKGSGFNVKYAADPYWGYKIAAIAYSIDKAAGFADLNKYSIGVINTYGVNILKSPGGATLFNSAYGATYQENFTVAILGNESNHYKIQSTNPVSGGNIVTGSTKGLVTYDWNSSVGYLPTNYLSMTGNSAPVQPSGTTPTGDFVNAINTATFKDGTLVLEGNAYRPGIYVTDKNTVKQTLIVNDNLFNKTEMALTSTVTDNDKVKYSATIDLSKLTKGDYYFKIRTEYSTLTEYNQEIGIEKLSTYPEEFTFNNVKYKLYAFGDMVKLSVGQSSTSPDPTPTIPAEVPNVLKHDISKFNRVDNNLQIEGFAFITGINADDKVNIKHEVYFMNLETKEVLPFVTETKTLSTPIALGDGYTYSKIGFSGTFDTSTLPTGNFVLYVKVTENNIEKKAEVVNYYTSVVPENITTDNKNIRFLISPSFNFRYEMRNDNIKIDASIIKKPTINPTVFDFTNLKLTDSKLSVEGVSWISGVDTIKTNNPAYKLLLVDESGAIVENALTNKACAVDYGKTLKYKYSTADACFSGEYDLSKLANGTYTIMLDLSASSYRDIIEMYDYYNRANQKVTYNGKVYEIKVSSIRCRLTLTISDENSTPVITDNPDSAEEIKDVPNDEMLPMSAPVFIGEEKQ
;
A
#
# COMPACT_ATOMS: atom_id res chain seq x y z
N MET A 1 34.40 38.58 -17.38
CA MET A 1 34.20 39.17 -16.03
C MET A 1 32.72 39.30 -15.74
N ASN A 2 32.19 38.79 -14.64
CA ASN A 2 32.60 37.63 -13.88
C ASN A 2 31.36 37.12 -13.14
N LYS A 3 31.30 35.81 -12.98
CA LYS A 3 30.32 35.02 -12.21
C LYS A 3 30.26 35.37 -10.70
N LEU A 4 30.66 36.59 -10.31
CA LEU A 4 30.75 37.05 -8.92
C LEU A 4 29.56 37.94 -8.51
N ALA A 5 28.87 38.61 -9.44
CA ALA A 5 27.78 39.53 -9.10
C ALA A 5 26.44 38.83 -8.79
N LYS A 6 26.22 37.62 -9.32
CA LYS A 6 25.02 36.80 -9.01
C LYS A 6 25.18 35.94 -7.75
N TYR A 7 26.38 35.87 -7.17
CA TYR A 7 26.63 35.20 -5.89
C TYR A 7 26.42 36.11 -4.67
N ILE A 8 26.29 37.44 -4.88
CA ILE A 8 26.16 38.42 -3.77
C ILE A 8 24.70 38.81 -3.48
N LEU A 9 23.74 38.53 -4.39
CA LEU A 9 22.32 38.86 -4.18
C LEU A 9 21.48 37.71 -3.58
N SER A 10 22.04 36.51 -3.43
CA SER A 10 21.40 35.35 -2.79
C SER A 10 21.83 35.12 -1.34
N MET A 11 22.72 35.96 -0.78
CA MET A 11 23.14 35.92 0.62
C MET A 11 22.46 36.97 1.53
N THR A 12 21.43 37.67 1.05
CA THR A 12 20.79 38.80 1.77
C THR A 12 19.27 38.70 1.92
N LEU A 13 18.67 37.52 1.77
CA LEU A 13 17.24 37.27 2.02
C LEU A 13 16.97 36.03 2.90
N ALA A 14 17.94 35.69 3.77
CA ALA A 14 17.79 34.74 4.88
C ALA A 14 18.16 35.38 6.24
N PHE A 15 18.01 36.71 6.34
CA PHE A 15 18.20 37.48 7.57
C PHE A 15 17.20 38.66 7.59
N SER A 16 15.92 38.39 7.83
CA SER A 16 14.92 39.41 8.22
C SER A 16 13.55 38.80 8.53
N SER A 17 13.50 37.96 9.56
CA SER A 17 12.34 37.86 10.46
C SER A 17 12.81 37.51 11.87
N LEU A 18 13.78 38.28 12.35
CA LEU A 18 14.10 38.44 13.75
C LEU A 18 13.80 39.90 14.12
N VAL A 19 12.52 40.21 14.36
CA VAL A 19 12.20 41.38 15.18
C VAL A 19 12.36 40.92 16.62
N MET A 20 13.59 41.05 17.12
CA MET A 20 13.83 41.06 18.55
C MET A 20 13.12 42.31 19.10
N LEU A 21 12.07 42.10 19.89
CA LEU A 21 11.80 43.01 20.99
C LEU A 21 13.01 42.91 21.92
N GLN A 22 13.93 43.88 21.85
CA GLN A 22 14.97 44.08 22.87
C GLN A 22 14.27 44.47 24.18
N SER A 23 13.76 43.46 24.87
CA SER A 23 13.68 43.50 26.33
C SER A 23 15.12 43.53 26.84
N PRO A 24 15.44 44.25 27.94
CA PRO A 24 16.78 44.24 28.50
C PRO A 24 17.22 42.80 28.69
N ILE A 25 18.37 42.44 28.11
CA ILE A 25 19.03 41.16 28.37
C ILE A 25 19.47 41.20 29.83
N ILE A 26 18.58 40.77 30.71
CA ILE A 26 18.97 40.20 31.99
C ILE A 26 19.53 38.84 31.57
N THR A 27 20.85 38.72 31.45
CA THR A 27 21.47 37.39 31.53
C THR A 27 21.03 36.83 32.87
N PRO A 28 20.21 35.77 32.94
CA PRO A 28 19.90 35.15 34.22
C PRO A 28 21.24 34.78 34.84
N VAL A 29 21.55 35.35 36.00
CA VAL A 29 22.71 34.93 36.79
C VAL A 29 22.55 33.43 36.96
N GLU A 30 23.55 32.66 36.52
CA GLU A 30 23.52 31.21 36.63
C GLU A 30 23.42 30.84 38.12
N VAL A 31 22.25 30.33 38.52
CA VAL A 31 21.99 29.95 39.90
C VAL A 31 22.51 28.53 40.10
N GLN A 32 23.63 28.43 40.79
CA GLN A 32 24.23 27.18 41.20
C GLN A 32 23.56 26.69 42.49
N ALA A 33 23.17 25.41 42.54
CA ALA A 33 22.55 24.85 43.73
C ALA A 33 23.51 24.89 44.93
N ASP A 34 22.98 25.32 46.07
CA ASP A 34 23.69 25.30 47.33
C ASP A 34 23.59 23.92 47.96
N VAL A 35 24.69 23.18 47.91
CA VAL A 35 24.84 21.87 48.57
C VAL A 35 25.40 22.00 49.97
N THR A 36 25.15 23.11 50.67
CA THR A 36 25.49 23.32 52.08
C THR A 36 25.33 22.06 52.92
N SER A 37 26.27 21.90 53.86
CA SER A 37 26.33 20.78 54.80
C SER A 37 24.99 20.52 55.47
N LEU A 38 24.58 19.26 55.52
CA LEU A 38 23.35 18.79 56.19
C LEU A 38 23.20 19.42 57.58
N ALA A 39 22.06 20.07 57.81
CA ALA A 39 21.73 20.71 59.07
C ALA A 39 21.37 19.71 60.17
N CYS A 40 21.09 18.45 59.82
CA CYS A 40 20.81 17.36 60.76
C CYS A 40 22.03 16.47 61.06
N GLY A 41 23.23 16.81 60.58
CA GLY A 41 24.44 16.02 60.82
C GLY A 41 24.30 14.57 60.32
N THR A 42 24.31 13.61 61.26
CA THR A 42 24.18 12.17 60.94
C THR A 42 22.74 11.66 60.88
N GLN A 43 21.76 12.46 61.29
CA GLN A 43 20.34 12.11 61.23
C GLN A 43 19.76 12.28 59.82
N TYR A 44 18.55 11.75 59.58
CA TYR A 44 17.80 11.97 58.35
C TYR A 44 17.19 13.37 58.35
N GLU A 45 17.53 14.17 57.34
CA GLU A 45 17.01 15.53 57.16
C GLU A 45 15.81 15.51 56.21
N VAL A 46 14.63 15.89 56.69
CA VAL A 46 13.51 16.22 55.81
C VAL A 46 13.62 17.69 55.44
N ALA A 47 13.62 17.99 54.14
CA ALA A 47 13.74 19.34 53.61
C ALA A 47 12.82 19.56 52.40
N VAL A 48 12.59 20.82 52.03
CA VAL A 48 11.93 21.21 50.78
C VAL A 48 12.98 21.79 49.84
N ALA A 49 13.05 21.28 48.61
CA ALA A 49 13.91 21.80 47.56
C ALA A 49 13.31 23.07 46.94
N ASN A 50 14.09 24.15 46.86
CA ASN A 50 13.65 25.44 46.35
C ASN A 50 14.12 25.67 44.91
N THR A 51 13.35 26.38 44.09
CA THR A 51 13.71 26.65 42.68
C THR A 51 14.98 27.48 42.47
N ASN A 52 15.52 28.08 43.53
CA ASN A 52 16.83 28.74 43.54
C ASN A 52 18.00 27.78 43.86
N GLY A 53 17.76 26.47 43.89
CA GLY A 53 18.78 25.45 44.14
C GLY A 53 19.17 25.26 45.61
N THR A 54 18.42 25.82 46.57
CA THR A 54 18.67 25.64 48.02
C THR A 54 17.71 24.61 48.64
N PHE A 55 17.97 24.20 49.88
CA PHE A 55 17.10 23.33 50.67
C PHE A 55 16.62 24.02 51.96
N THR A 56 15.31 24.03 52.19
CA THR A 56 14.72 24.48 53.46
C THR A 56 14.56 23.28 54.39
N LYS A 57 15.33 23.22 55.47
CA LYS A 57 15.19 22.19 56.51
C LYS A 57 13.81 22.26 57.17
N MET A 58 13.11 21.12 57.26
CA MET A 58 11.85 20.97 57.97
C MET A 58 12.00 20.25 59.32
N SER A 59 12.69 19.11 59.34
CA SER A 59 12.85 18.29 60.57
C SER A 59 14.03 17.32 60.47
N CYS A 60 14.49 16.80 61.61
CA CYS A 60 15.50 15.74 61.71
C CYS A 60 14.89 14.48 62.32
N HIS A 61 15.22 13.31 61.80
CA HIS A 61 14.67 12.02 62.21
C HIS A 61 15.76 10.97 62.42
N ASN A 62 15.53 10.04 63.35
CA ASN A 62 16.47 8.94 63.64
C ASN A 62 16.27 7.71 62.73
N SER A 63 15.10 7.60 62.09
CA SER A 63 14.78 6.49 61.19
C SER A 63 14.43 7.01 59.80
N PHE A 64 14.77 6.23 58.78
CA PHE A 64 14.41 6.55 57.40
C PHE A 64 12.89 6.53 57.21
N SER A 65 12.19 5.58 57.83
CA SER A 65 10.73 5.44 57.70
C SER A 65 9.99 6.66 58.26
N ASP A 66 10.39 7.18 59.42
CA ASP A 66 9.76 8.38 60.01
C ASP A 66 10.04 9.62 59.16
N ALA A 67 11.27 9.74 58.65
CA ALA A 67 11.66 10.82 57.73
C ALA A 67 10.82 10.79 56.44
N GLN A 68 10.67 9.60 55.84
CA GLN A 68 9.90 9.41 54.62
C GLN A 68 8.41 9.68 54.82
N ASN A 69 7.82 9.19 55.90
CA ASN A 69 6.44 9.48 56.26
C ASN A 69 6.21 10.98 56.46
N THR A 70 7.16 11.65 57.11
CA THR A 70 7.13 13.11 57.34
C THR A 70 7.29 13.89 56.04
N MET A 71 8.15 13.44 55.12
CA MET A 71 8.38 14.05 53.81
C MET A 71 7.08 14.20 52.99
N TRP A 72 6.21 13.19 52.99
CA TRP A 72 4.95 13.23 52.24
C TRP A 72 4.00 14.35 52.69
N GLY A 73 4.16 14.87 53.92
CA GLY A 73 3.37 15.99 54.42
C GLY A 73 3.77 17.37 53.87
N TYR A 74 4.90 17.49 53.16
CA TYR A 74 5.47 18.77 52.73
C TYR A 74 5.39 19.02 51.21
N GLY A 75 4.62 18.21 50.48
CA GLY A 75 4.33 18.43 49.07
C GLY A 75 5.38 17.89 48.09
N ASP A 76 5.30 18.36 46.84
CA ASP A 76 5.97 17.75 45.67
C ASP A 76 7.49 17.88 45.66
N ASP A 77 8.01 18.94 46.29
CA ASP A 77 9.43 19.28 46.31
C ASP A 77 10.10 18.84 47.62
N ALA A 78 9.40 18.10 48.47
CA ALA A 78 9.95 17.54 49.69
C ALA A 78 10.93 16.39 49.40
N VAL A 79 12.00 16.33 50.19
CA VAL A 79 13.08 15.36 50.09
C VAL A 79 13.50 14.85 51.47
N VAL A 80 14.09 13.65 51.49
CA VAL A 80 14.91 13.16 52.60
C VAL A 80 16.37 13.18 52.16
N ARG A 81 17.24 13.82 52.95
CA ARG A 81 18.69 13.86 52.74
C ARG A 81 19.43 13.14 53.87
N HIS A 82 20.57 12.51 53.55
CA HIS A 82 21.39 11.78 54.52
C HIS A 82 22.89 11.82 54.18
N HIS A 83 23.75 12.02 55.18
CA HIS A 83 25.19 12.27 55.01
C HIS A 83 25.94 11.13 54.31
N ALA A 84 25.52 9.89 54.56
CA ALA A 84 26.12 8.69 53.99
C ALA A 84 25.72 8.45 52.51
N SER A 85 24.81 9.24 51.94
CA SER A 85 24.53 9.17 50.50
C SER A 85 25.78 9.50 49.68
N LYS A 86 26.06 8.71 48.64
CA LYS A 86 27.17 8.96 47.71
C LYS A 86 26.87 10.05 46.67
N SER A 87 25.60 10.46 46.55
CA SER A 87 25.22 11.61 45.74
C SER A 87 25.73 12.91 46.36
N PRO A 88 26.26 13.87 45.57
CA PRO A 88 26.65 15.19 46.08
C PRO A 88 25.48 15.95 46.73
N MET A 89 24.26 15.77 46.21
CA MET A 89 23.06 16.42 46.76
C MET A 89 22.55 15.77 48.05
N LYS A 90 23.06 14.58 48.38
CA LYS A 90 22.72 13.80 49.58
C LYS A 90 21.27 13.34 49.69
N ILE A 91 20.48 13.46 48.62
CA ILE A 91 19.08 13.02 48.59
C ILE A 91 19.01 11.48 48.58
N VAL A 92 18.13 10.91 49.39
CA VAL A 92 17.87 9.45 49.49
C VAL A 92 16.40 9.10 49.26
N ALA A 93 15.50 10.07 49.36
CA ALA A 93 14.11 9.97 48.92
C ALA A 93 13.59 11.35 48.50
N MET A 94 12.57 11.39 47.64
CA MET A 94 11.89 12.62 47.24
C MET A 94 10.41 12.35 46.96
N SER A 95 9.57 13.37 47.02
CA SER A 95 8.14 13.23 46.69
C SER A 95 7.92 13.07 45.19
N THR A 96 8.56 13.92 44.37
CA THR A 96 8.46 13.88 42.91
C THR A 96 9.79 14.29 42.25
N GLY A 97 10.09 13.74 41.07
CA GLY A 97 11.31 14.07 40.33
C GLY A 97 11.76 12.95 39.38
N VAL A 98 13.03 12.97 39.01
CA VAL A 98 13.67 11.95 38.16
C VAL A 98 14.92 11.38 38.83
N ALA A 99 15.26 10.13 38.52
CA ALA A 99 16.54 9.54 38.89
C ALA A 99 17.49 9.55 37.68
N ILE A 100 18.73 9.98 37.88
CA ILE A 100 19.79 9.96 36.87
C ILE A 100 20.72 8.79 37.16
N THR A 101 20.97 7.94 36.17
CA THR A 101 21.80 6.74 36.34
C THR A 101 23.29 7.08 36.55
N TYR A 102 23.92 6.42 37.51
CA TYR A 102 25.34 6.56 37.84
C TYR A 102 25.96 5.25 38.36
N PRO A 103 26.02 4.18 37.53
CA PRO A 103 26.57 2.86 37.91
C PRO A 103 28.06 2.85 38.25
N MET A 104 28.76 3.95 37.98
CA MET A 104 30.20 4.09 38.18
C MET A 104 30.61 3.99 39.67
N ARG A 105 29.69 4.27 40.61
CA ARG A 105 29.88 4.05 42.05
C ARG A 105 30.00 2.57 42.45
N SER A 106 29.53 1.68 41.58
CA SER A 106 29.67 0.22 41.69
C SER A 106 30.66 -0.35 40.65
N GLY A 107 31.48 0.50 40.03
CA GLY A 107 32.54 0.05 39.12
C GLY A 107 32.04 -0.38 37.74
N SER A 108 30.83 0.01 37.33
CA SER A 108 30.21 -0.39 36.05
C SER A 108 29.82 0.81 35.18
N SER A 109 29.77 0.60 33.87
CA SER A 109 29.22 1.56 32.89
C SER A 109 27.72 1.42 32.68
N THR A 110 27.11 0.34 33.18
CA THR A 110 25.68 0.05 33.10
C THR A 110 25.12 -0.43 34.44
N MET A 111 23.81 -0.28 34.65
CA MET A 111 23.11 -0.88 35.80
C MET A 111 21.88 -1.65 35.35
N ASN A 112 21.53 -2.67 36.14
CA ASN A 112 20.31 -3.44 35.97
C ASN A 112 19.11 -2.77 36.64
N ILE A 113 17.95 -2.88 36.01
CA ILE A 113 16.64 -2.56 36.56
C ILE A 113 15.85 -3.87 36.62
N THR A 114 15.35 -4.22 37.80
CA THR A 114 14.81 -5.57 38.06
C THR A 114 13.36 -5.49 38.49
N GLN A 115 12.47 -6.31 37.91
CA GLN A 115 11.02 -6.23 38.18
C GLN A 115 10.65 -6.39 39.68
N ASP A 116 11.31 -7.31 40.39
CA ASP A 116 11.06 -7.60 41.81
C ASP A 116 12.33 -8.16 42.50
N VAL A 117 12.35 -8.17 43.84
CA VAL A 117 13.42 -8.73 44.68
C VAL A 117 13.48 -10.27 44.65
N ASN A 118 12.38 -10.95 44.29
CA ASN A 118 12.30 -12.40 44.26
C ASN A 118 12.95 -13.00 43.00
N HIS A 119 13.87 -13.95 43.18
CA HIS A 119 14.83 -14.35 42.15
C HIS A 119 14.32 -15.34 41.10
N GLN A 120 13.22 -16.05 41.35
CA GLN A 120 12.90 -17.25 40.56
C GLN A 120 12.32 -16.93 39.15
N TYR A 121 11.66 -15.78 38.96
CA TYR A 121 10.98 -15.44 37.69
C TYR A 121 11.10 -13.97 37.25
N ARG A 122 11.98 -13.19 37.89
CA ARG A 122 12.09 -11.75 37.63
C ARG A 122 12.63 -11.41 36.25
N LYS A 123 12.00 -10.46 35.57
CA LYS A 123 12.57 -9.83 34.37
C LYS A 123 13.54 -8.71 34.75
N VAL A 124 14.53 -8.51 33.89
CA VAL A 124 15.60 -7.51 34.08
C VAL A 124 15.79 -6.76 32.77
N SER A 125 15.87 -5.44 32.84
CA SER A 125 16.48 -4.62 31.79
C SER A 125 17.73 -3.94 32.34
N TYR A 126 18.42 -3.18 31.51
CA TYR A 126 19.66 -2.51 31.88
C TYR A 126 19.80 -1.18 31.16
N VAL A 127 20.55 -0.26 31.74
CA VAL A 127 20.68 1.12 31.28
C VAL A 127 22.11 1.61 31.41
N THR A 128 22.57 2.40 30.45
CA THR A 128 23.86 3.09 30.51
C THR A 128 23.85 4.25 31.52
N LYS A 129 25.03 4.75 31.87
CA LYS A 129 25.21 5.91 32.76
C LYS A 129 24.63 7.21 32.18
N HIS A 130 24.31 8.15 33.08
CA HIS A 130 23.79 9.49 32.78
C HIS A 130 22.49 9.48 31.96
N ARG A 131 21.56 8.60 32.31
CA ARG A 131 20.23 8.50 31.70
C ARG A 131 19.14 8.78 32.71
N GLU A 132 18.07 9.43 32.25
CA GLU A 132 16.89 9.73 33.04
C GLU A 132 16.03 8.48 33.25
N MET A 133 15.49 8.35 34.46
CA MET A 133 14.43 7.42 34.82
C MET A 133 13.36 8.17 35.61
N ARG A 134 12.09 7.83 35.40
CA ARG A 134 11.02 8.34 36.26
C ARG A 134 11.22 7.72 37.65
N TYR A 135 11.27 8.55 38.68
CA TYR A 135 11.27 8.09 40.05
C TYR A 135 9.84 7.73 40.49
N GLU A 136 9.66 6.56 41.09
CA GLU A 136 8.37 6.11 41.64
C GLU A 136 8.38 6.00 43.17
N GLY A 137 9.55 5.97 43.80
CA GLY A 137 9.67 5.94 45.26
C GLY A 137 10.98 5.31 45.74
N THR A 138 11.33 5.55 47.00
CA THR A 138 12.43 4.84 47.68
C THR A 138 11.81 3.77 48.57
N TYR A 139 12.13 2.51 48.31
CA TYR A 139 11.61 1.37 49.06
C TYR A 139 12.38 1.14 50.36
N SER A 140 13.69 1.30 50.31
CA SER A 140 14.55 1.08 51.47
C SER A 140 15.81 1.95 51.40
N TYR A 141 16.34 2.28 52.57
CA TYR A 141 17.67 2.86 52.74
C TYR A 141 18.23 2.41 54.08
N ASN A 142 19.49 1.97 54.08
CA ASN A 142 20.09 1.33 55.25
C ASN A 142 20.91 2.26 56.15
N GLY A 143 20.94 3.56 55.87
CA GLY A 143 21.76 4.53 56.63
C GLY A 143 23.22 4.58 56.21
N SER A 144 23.68 3.73 55.28
CA SER A 144 25.09 3.63 54.87
C SER A 144 25.31 3.92 53.39
N GLY A 145 24.39 4.66 52.76
CA GLY A 145 24.47 4.99 51.33
C GLY A 145 23.88 3.95 50.39
N ASN A 146 23.42 2.80 50.90
CA ASN A 146 22.75 1.77 50.12
C ASN A 146 21.24 1.81 50.35
N GLY A 147 20.49 1.47 49.31
CA GLY A 147 19.04 1.43 49.33
C GLY A 147 18.49 0.95 47.99
N THR A 148 17.18 0.81 47.93
CA THR A 148 16.47 0.40 46.72
C THR A 148 15.42 1.44 46.38
N ILE A 149 15.39 1.87 45.13
CA ILE A 149 14.33 2.73 44.60
C ILE A 149 13.51 1.99 43.56
N LYS A 150 12.25 2.38 43.42
CA LYS A 150 11.39 1.99 42.31
C LYS A 150 11.44 3.08 41.25
N VAL A 151 11.61 2.67 40.00
CA VAL A 151 11.75 3.55 38.85
C VAL A 151 10.99 3.00 37.65
N ASN A 152 10.65 3.88 36.71
CA ASN A 152 10.28 3.49 35.36
C ASN A 152 11.34 3.98 34.37
N LEU A 153 11.93 3.04 33.63
CA LEU A 153 12.89 3.28 32.57
C LEU A 153 12.17 3.11 31.24
N THR A 154 11.66 4.18 30.62
CA THR A 154 11.02 4.14 29.28
C THR A 154 10.06 2.95 29.08
N GLY A 155 9.17 2.74 30.04
CA GLY A 155 8.17 1.67 30.05
C GLY A 155 8.51 0.46 30.93
N PHE A 156 9.77 0.26 31.33
CA PHE A 156 10.14 -0.82 32.26
C PHE A 156 10.05 -0.35 33.71
N SER A 157 9.01 -0.78 34.43
CA SER A 157 8.90 -0.54 35.87
C SER A 157 9.69 -1.59 36.65
N GLY A 158 10.58 -1.13 37.54
CA GLY A 158 11.38 -2.03 38.36
C GLY A 158 12.16 -1.33 39.47
N LEU A 159 13.02 -2.10 40.10
CA LEU A 159 13.88 -1.73 41.21
C LEU A 159 15.30 -1.43 40.72
N ALA A 160 15.89 -0.39 41.28
CA ALA A 160 17.26 0.03 41.05
C ALA A 160 17.98 0.29 42.38
N ASP A 161 19.29 0.08 42.40
CA ASP A 161 20.12 0.38 43.56
C ASP A 161 20.30 1.88 43.70
N LEU A 162 19.86 2.45 44.83
CA LEU A 162 19.93 3.89 45.12
C LEU A 162 21.37 4.42 45.05
N ILE A 163 22.35 3.59 45.40
CA ILE A 163 23.76 3.98 45.35
C ILE A 163 24.20 4.41 43.94
N ASN A 164 23.60 3.80 42.92
CA ASN A 164 23.94 3.97 41.51
C ASN A 164 23.05 5.00 40.81
N VAL A 165 22.41 5.90 41.55
CA VAL A 165 21.63 6.98 40.96
C VAL A 165 21.85 8.31 41.69
N ASP A 166 21.52 9.40 41.03
CA ASP A 166 21.27 10.68 41.65
C ASP A 166 19.78 11.03 41.55
N LEU A 167 19.14 11.34 42.69
CA LEU A 167 17.74 11.74 42.75
C LEU A 167 17.63 13.26 42.55
N VAL A 168 16.89 13.69 41.54
CA VAL A 168 16.71 15.10 41.17
C VAL A 168 15.25 15.50 41.41
N PRO A 169 14.95 16.32 42.43
CA PRO A 169 13.61 16.78 42.74
C PRO A 169 13.01 17.62 41.63
N TYR A 170 11.68 17.66 41.54
CA TYR A 170 10.97 18.41 40.51
C TYR A 170 11.36 19.91 40.46
N ALA A 171 11.55 20.57 41.62
CA ALA A 171 12.03 21.96 41.72
C ALA A 171 13.31 22.26 40.92
N PHE A 172 14.13 21.24 40.62
CA PHE A 172 15.41 21.39 39.95
C PHE A 172 15.36 21.07 38.44
N LEU A 173 14.20 20.68 37.92
CA LEU A 173 14.01 20.33 36.51
C LEU A 173 13.73 21.57 35.65
N GLY A 174 14.09 21.50 34.36
CA GLY A 174 13.80 22.54 33.37
C GLY A 174 14.98 23.44 33.02
N GLY A 175 16.16 23.19 33.58
CA GLY A 175 17.42 23.85 33.19
C GLY A 175 17.69 25.23 33.77
N ASN A 176 16.85 25.68 34.71
CA ASN A 176 17.00 26.99 35.36
C ASN A 176 18.16 27.04 36.36
N ILE A 177 18.59 25.90 36.88
CA ILE A 177 19.66 25.79 37.87
C ILE A 177 20.69 24.74 37.46
N THR A 178 21.92 24.95 37.91
CA THR A 178 23.03 23.99 37.75
C THR A 178 23.19 23.22 39.06
N ILE A 179 23.14 21.88 39.01
CA ILE A 179 23.20 20.99 40.18
C ILE A 179 24.41 20.05 40.09
N PRO A 180 25.00 19.62 41.22
CA PRO A 180 26.13 18.71 41.22
C PRO A 180 25.65 17.25 41.27
N LEU A 181 26.05 16.44 40.28
CA LEU A 181 25.75 15.02 40.19
C LEU A 181 27.04 14.18 40.13
N GLY A 182 26.90 12.85 40.16
CA GLY A 182 28.00 11.91 39.97
C GLY A 182 28.96 11.80 41.17
N GLY A 183 30.24 11.57 40.90
CA GLY A 183 31.27 11.39 41.91
C GLY A 183 31.21 10.05 42.65
N ASN A 184 32.22 9.81 43.48
CA ASN A 184 32.46 8.51 44.13
C ASN A 184 32.58 7.35 43.12
N ASP A 185 33.13 7.65 41.95
CA ASP A 185 33.41 6.69 40.88
C ASP A 185 34.50 5.71 41.34
N THR A 186 34.22 4.41 41.23
CA THR A 186 35.16 3.33 41.56
C THR A 186 35.75 2.65 40.33
N THR A 187 35.43 3.13 39.13
CA THR A 187 36.07 2.74 37.88
C THR A 187 37.42 3.44 37.71
N ALA A 188 38.20 3.02 36.72
CA ALA A 188 39.47 3.67 36.37
C ALA A 188 39.30 5.13 35.88
N ALA A 189 38.09 5.55 35.49
CA ALA A 189 37.84 6.92 35.05
C ALA A 189 37.91 7.94 36.20
N ASN A 190 37.59 7.51 37.44
CA ASN A 190 37.59 8.32 38.66
C ASN A 190 36.91 9.70 38.47
N GLU A 191 35.74 9.70 37.82
CA GLU A 191 34.97 10.90 37.53
C GLU A 191 34.59 11.64 38.82
N GLN A 192 34.99 12.90 38.88
CA GLN A 192 34.66 13.79 39.99
C GLN A 192 33.20 14.26 39.89
N PRO A 193 32.59 14.74 40.99
CA PRO A 193 31.31 15.42 40.89
C PRO A 193 31.33 16.52 39.82
N PHE A 194 30.29 16.59 39.02
CA PHE A 194 30.18 17.53 37.91
C PHE A 194 28.91 18.36 38.02
N TRP A 195 28.94 19.57 37.48
CA TRP A 195 27.80 20.47 37.45
C TRP A 195 27.04 20.33 36.14
N THR A 196 25.73 20.13 36.22
CA THR A 196 24.86 20.02 35.04
C THR A 196 23.49 20.63 35.29
N ARG A 197 22.83 21.03 34.21
CA ARG A 197 21.38 21.23 34.18
C ARG A 197 20.68 19.90 33.92
N ILE A 198 19.46 19.75 34.43
CA ILE A 198 18.61 18.60 34.11
C ILE A 198 17.34 19.07 33.42
N TYR A 199 17.09 18.47 32.26
CA TYR A 199 15.90 18.70 31.45
C TYR A 199 15.15 17.38 31.36
N GLN A 200 13.90 17.42 31.79
CA GLN A 200 13.04 16.25 31.69
C GLN A 200 12.74 15.92 30.24
N THR A 201 12.75 14.63 29.96
CA THR A 201 12.39 14.07 28.66
C THR A 201 10.94 14.41 28.32
N HIS A 202 10.72 14.90 27.10
CA HIS A 202 9.41 15.35 26.63
C HIS A 202 9.28 15.21 25.12
N TYR A 203 8.08 15.48 24.62
CA TYR A 203 7.74 15.49 23.21
C TYR A 203 7.20 16.86 22.83
N THR A 204 7.49 17.30 21.61
CA THR A 204 6.90 18.51 21.03
C THR A 204 6.23 18.15 19.72
N VAL A 205 5.13 18.80 19.41
CA VAL A 205 4.47 18.67 18.11
C VAL A 205 4.75 19.89 17.25
N SER A 206 5.18 19.69 16.01
CA SER A 206 5.39 20.75 15.04
C SER A 206 5.15 20.23 13.63
N ASN A 207 4.32 20.92 12.85
CA ASN A 207 3.89 20.51 11.51
C ASN A 207 3.33 19.08 11.50
N LYS A 208 2.51 18.72 12.51
CA LYS A 208 1.99 17.36 12.73
C LYS A 208 3.03 16.27 12.96
N GLU A 209 4.31 16.62 13.17
CA GLU A 209 5.34 15.67 13.54
C GLU A 209 5.55 15.65 15.05
N LEU A 210 5.71 14.45 15.60
CA LEU A 210 6.03 14.20 17.00
C LEU A 210 7.54 14.07 17.16
N THR A 211 8.14 15.02 17.86
CA THR A 211 9.59 15.03 18.14
C THR A 211 9.84 14.68 19.60
N PHE A 212 10.60 13.63 19.83
CA PHE A 212 11.12 13.25 21.14
C PHE A 212 12.40 14.01 21.47
N ILE A 213 12.47 14.57 22.68
CA ILE A 213 13.59 15.35 23.17
C ILE A 213 14.03 14.79 24.51
N ALA A 214 15.30 14.37 24.59
CA ALA A 214 15.94 13.90 25.80
C ALA A 214 17.30 14.58 26.00
N HIS A 215 17.84 14.53 27.21
CA HIS A 215 19.15 15.07 27.52
C HIS A 215 20.00 14.05 28.27
N SER A 216 21.31 14.16 28.14
CA SER A 216 22.23 13.46 29.02
C SER A 216 22.09 14.00 30.44
N GLY A 217 22.28 13.13 31.44
CA GLY A 217 22.44 13.56 32.83
C GLY A 217 23.83 14.10 33.14
N TRP A 218 24.71 14.24 32.14
CA TRP A 218 26.11 14.67 32.29
C TRP A 218 26.44 15.87 31.41
N SER A 219 27.33 16.72 31.92
CA SER A 219 27.94 17.82 31.17
C SER A 219 29.34 18.12 31.69
N GLY A 220 30.25 18.51 30.79
CA GLY A 220 31.55 19.07 31.13
C GLY A 220 31.55 20.58 31.39
N ASN A 221 30.47 21.30 31.05
CA ASN A 221 30.39 22.76 31.11
C ASN A 221 29.05 23.29 31.65
N GLY A 222 28.26 22.45 32.32
CA GLY A 222 26.93 22.80 32.84
C GLY A 222 25.77 22.65 31.84
N TRP A 223 26.06 22.43 30.55
CA TRP A 223 25.06 22.21 29.49
C TRP A 223 25.08 20.76 29.02
N PRO A 224 24.07 19.95 29.35
CA PRO A 224 24.04 18.55 28.95
C PRO A 224 23.82 18.39 27.44
N GLU A 225 24.33 17.30 26.89
CA GLU A 225 24.07 16.91 25.50
C GLU A 225 22.56 16.71 25.29
N LYS A 226 22.04 17.27 24.19
CA LYS A 226 20.62 17.18 23.79
C LYS A 226 20.46 16.19 22.64
N TYR A 227 19.52 15.26 22.80
CA TYR A 227 19.10 14.31 21.77
C TYR A 227 17.72 14.73 21.25
N VAL A 228 17.61 14.91 19.93
CA VAL A 228 16.36 15.30 19.25
C VAL A 228 16.07 14.30 18.15
N MET A 229 14.87 13.72 18.17
CA MET A 229 14.46 12.68 17.24
C MET A 229 13.01 12.91 16.82
N THR A 230 12.76 13.16 15.54
CA THR A 230 11.39 13.11 15.00
C THR A 230 11.00 11.66 14.81
N VAL A 231 10.16 11.16 15.71
CA VAL A 231 9.87 9.73 15.82
C VAL A 231 8.71 9.30 14.92
N GLY A 232 7.86 10.23 14.49
CA GLY A 232 6.70 9.92 13.64
C GLY A 232 5.73 11.09 13.53
N LEU A 233 4.55 10.85 12.96
CA LEU A 233 3.44 11.78 13.05
C LEU A 233 2.89 11.85 14.48
N ALA A 234 2.35 13.01 14.84
CA ALA A 234 1.61 13.20 16.07
C ALA A 234 0.18 12.64 15.92
N ALA A 235 -0.42 12.21 17.03
CA ALA A 235 -1.82 11.79 17.03
C ALA A 235 -2.75 12.98 16.72
N ASP A 236 -3.94 12.73 16.18
CA ASP A 236 -4.87 13.81 15.80
C ASP A 236 -5.26 14.74 16.95
N TRP A 237 -5.34 14.20 18.17
CA TRP A 237 -5.64 14.96 19.38
C TRP A 237 -4.45 15.75 19.94
N MET A 238 -3.24 15.52 19.42
CA MET A 238 -2.07 16.30 19.81
C MET A 238 -2.04 17.63 19.04
N THR A 239 -1.87 18.72 19.77
CA THR A 239 -1.92 20.09 19.25
C THR A 239 -0.52 20.56 18.83
N ASP A 240 -0.41 21.14 17.63
CA ASP A 240 0.83 21.75 17.12
C ASP A 240 1.33 22.84 18.09
N GLY A 241 2.65 22.91 18.28
CA GLY A 241 3.31 23.83 19.21
C GLY A 241 3.22 23.41 20.69
N THR A 242 2.54 22.31 21.01
CA THR A 242 2.35 21.86 22.40
C THR A 242 3.43 20.87 22.83
N THR A 243 3.83 20.96 24.10
CA THR A 243 4.72 20.00 24.77
C THR A 243 3.90 18.94 25.51
N TYR A 244 4.27 17.68 25.32
CA TYR A 244 3.69 16.52 26.01
C TYR A 244 4.77 15.74 26.74
N TYR A 245 4.39 15.04 27.80
CA TYR A 245 5.30 14.22 28.61
C TYR A 245 4.87 12.76 28.55
N SER A 246 5.84 11.85 28.48
CA SER A 246 5.58 10.41 28.58
C SER A 246 6.82 9.71 29.12
N TYR A 247 6.64 8.94 30.19
CA TYR A 247 7.71 8.14 30.79
C TYR A 247 7.84 6.75 30.15
N ASP A 248 6.88 6.34 29.33
CA ASP A 248 6.82 5.02 28.70
C ASP A 248 6.79 5.06 27.17
N GLY A 249 6.62 6.24 26.58
CA GLY A 249 6.57 6.46 25.15
C GLY A 249 5.22 6.15 24.50
N TYR A 250 4.17 5.89 25.28
CA TYR A 250 2.83 5.66 24.74
C TYR A 250 1.68 6.20 25.59
N ASN A 251 1.85 6.43 26.89
CA ASN A 251 0.91 7.21 27.71
C ASN A 251 1.39 8.65 27.79
N PHE A 252 0.59 9.59 27.29
CA PHE A 252 0.95 11.00 27.20
C PHE A 252 0.20 11.85 28.22
N TYR A 253 0.90 12.85 28.75
CA TYR A 253 0.45 13.76 29.79
C TYR A 253 0.69 15.22 29.37
N SER A 254 -0.18 16.12 29.81
CA SER A 254 -0.01 17.57 29.58
C SER A 254 0.93 18.24 30.59
N ASP A 255 1.32 17.53 31.65
CA ASP A 255 2.18 18.04 32.70
C ASP A 255 3.38 17.12 32.98
N ALA A 256 4.49 17.75 33.33
CA ALA A 256 5.76 17.10 33.65
C ALA A 256 5.72 16.21 34.91
N LYS A 257 4.69 16.34 35.76
CA LYS A 257 4.49 15.48 36.96
C LYS A 257 3.67 14.23 36.66
N TYR A 258 3.22 14.05 35.41
CA TYR A 258 2.42 12.91 34.95
C TYR A 258 1.08 12.76 35.70
N ARG A 259 0.39 13.87 36.01
CA ARG A 259 -0.90 13.85 36.72
C ARG A 259 -2.11 13.85 35.78
N ASN A 260 -1.98 14.52 34.65
CA ASN A 260 -3.05 14.77 33.70
C ASN A 260 -2.79 13.97 32.42
N LYS A 261 -3.19 12.70 32.41
CA LYS A 261 -3.11 11.87 31.20
C LYS A 261 -4.07 12.42 30.15
N VAL A 262 -3.55 12.72 28.95
CA VAL A 262 -4.33 13.26 27.83
C VAL A 262 -4.66 12.21 26.77
N GLY A 263 -3.88 11.13 26.69
CA GLY A 263 -4.14 10.08 25.71
C GLY A 263 -3.14 8.93 25.77
N THR A 264 -3.48 7.87 25.05
CA THR A 264 -2.58 6.76 24.73
C THR A 264 -2.35 6.75 23.23
N TYR A 265 -1.09 6.68 22.81
CA TYR A 265 -0.69 6.72 21.40
C TYR A 265 0.58 5.90 21.20
N TYR A 266 0.56 4.95 20.26
CA TYR A 266 1.74 4.17 19.93
C TYR A 266 2.35 4.71 18.65
N ASN A 267 3.60 5.17 18.73
CA ASN A 267 4.34 5.58 17.56
C ASN A 267 4.52 4.38 16.59
N TYR A 268 4.14 4.56 15.32
CA TYR A 268 4.02 3.46 14.36
C TYR A 268 5.30 2.62 14.23
N TYR A 269 6.45 3.17 13.80
CA TYR A 269 7.66 2.35 13.59
C TYR A 269 8.30 1.88 14.89
N GLN A 270 8.06 2.57 16.01
CA GLN A 270 8.53 2.12 17.32
C GLN A 270 7.86 0.82 17.75
N PHE A 271 6.57 0.69 17.45
CA PHE A 271 5.72 -0.44 17.85
C PHE A 271 5.28 -1.33 16.68
N LEU A 272 5.84 -1.12 15.48
CA LEU A 272 5.58 -1.94 14.30
C LEU A 272 6.19 -3.33 14.51
N PRO A 273 5.39 -4.40 14.44
CA PRO A 273 5.94 -5.75 14.48
C PRO A 273 6.96 -5.98 13.36
N SER A 274 8.15 -6.47 13.70
CA SER A 274 9.22 -6.76 12.75
C SER A 274 8.85 -7.87 11.76
N ARG A 275 7.85 -8.70 12.09
CA ARG A 275 7.22 -9.66 11.17
C ARG A 275 6.22 -8.95 10.25
N THR A 276 6.67 -7.94 9.52
CA THR A 276 5.92 -7.20 8.50
C THR A 276 6.83 -6.94 7.31
N LYS A 277 6.28 -6.64 6.13
CA LYS A 277 7.06 -6.30 4.94
C LYS A 277 7.09 -4.80 4.74
N SER A 278 8.29 -4.26 4.58
CA SER A 278 8.49 -2.97 3.93
C SER A 278 8.28 -3.12 2.42
N ASN A 279 7.65 -2.12 1.81
CA ASN A 279 7.42 -2.04 0.36
C ASN A 279 8.20 -0.89 -0.27
N ILE A 280 9.06 -0.24 0.52
CA ILE A 280 9.97 0.79 0.04
C ILE A 280 10.94 0.16 -0.97
N PRO A 281 11.06 0.72 -2.18
CA PRO A 281 12.01 0.23 -3.18
C PRO A 281 13.46 0.34 -2.70
N ALA A 282 14.32 -0.59 -3.15
CA ALA A 282 15.76 -0.59 -2.85
C ALA A 282 16.43 0.78 -3.08
N SER A 283 16.07 1.44 -4.18
CA SER A 283 16.62 2.74 -4.57
C SER A 283 16.38 3.85 -3.55
N VAL A 284 15.30 3.79 -2.76
CA VAL A 284 15.03 4.78 -1.70
C VAL A 284 16.02 4.62 -0.55
N PHE A 285 16.30 3.39 -0.12
CA PHE A 285 17.30 3.13 0.91
C PHE A 285 18.68 3.65 0.48
N ASP A 286 19.08 3.36 -0.75
CA ASP A 286 20.38 3.78 -1.29
C ASP A 286 20.46 5.30 -1.46
N ASN A 287 19.39 5.95 -1.94
CA ASN A 287 19.31 7.41 -2.07
C ASN A 287 19.31 8.10 -0.70
N PHE A 288 18.61 7.54 0.29
CA PHE A 288 18.62 8.06 1.65
C PHE A 288 20.04 8.03 2.23
N LEU A 289 20.75 6.91 2.10
CA LEU A 289 22.15 6.81 2.54
C LEU A 289 23.03 7.86 1.86
N ILE A 290 22.88 8.05 0.55
CA ILE A 290 23.60 9.08 -0.21
C ILE A 290 23.25 10.49 0.30
N SER A 291 21.99 10.75 0.64
CA SER A 291 21.57 12.06 1.17
C SER A 291 22.22 12.38 2.52
N VAL A 292 22.46 11.36 3.35
CA VAL A 292 23.07 11.50 4.69
C VAL A 292 24.60 11.51 4.63
N LYS A 293 25.21 10.68 3.77
CA LYS A 293 26.66 10.42 3.76
C LYS A 293 27.40 11.00 2.55
N GLY A 294 26.67 11.54 1.57
CA GLY A 294 27.21 12.04 0.31
C GLY A 294 27.43 10.93 -0.72
N SER A 295 27.38 11.31 -2.01
CA SER A 295 27.51 10.38 -3.15
C SER A 295 28.87 9.65 -3.19
N GLY A 296 29.94 10.31 -2.72
CA GLY A 296 31.29 9.78 -2.59
C GLY A 296 31.53 8.87 -1.38
N THR A 297 30.48 8.53 -0.61
CA THR A 297 30.64 7.69 0.59
C THR A 297 31.25 6.32 0.27
N ASN A 298 32.13 5.86 1.16
CA ASN A 298 32.72 4.52 1.19
C ASN A 298 31.90 3.55 2.08
N SER A 299 30.70 3.94 2.49
CA SER A 299 29.83 3.13 3.34
C SER A 299 29.63 1.72 2.78
N LYS A 300 29.74 0.72 3.66
CA LYS A 300 29.44 -0.68 3.35
C LYS A 300 27.95 -0.95 3.10
N MET A 301 27.08 -0.01 3.46
CA MET A 301 25.64 -0.08 3.18
C MET A 301 25.26 0.46 1.80
N LYS A 302 26.22 1.03 1.04
CA LYS A 302 25.95 1.57 -0.30
C LYS A 302 25.51 0.45 -1.25
N ASN A 303 24.40 0.68 -1.94
CA ASN A 303 23.77 -0.25 -2.89
C ASN A 303 23.33 -1.58 -2.24
N GLN A 304 23.05 -1.57 -0.93
CA GLN A 304 22.61 -2.77 -0.20
C GLN A 304 21.09 -2.79 0.03
N GLY A 305 20.33 -1.78 -0.41
CA GLY A 305 18.87 -1.75 -0.25
C GLY A 305 18.19 -3.05 -0.70
N GLN A 306 18.59 -3.58 -1.86
CA GLN A 306 18.04 -4.84 -2.39
C GLN A 306 18.40 -6.05 -1.52
N THR A 307 19.58 -6.07 -0.91
CA THR A 307 20.03 -7.14 -0.02
C THR A 307 19.12 -7.26 1.22
N PHE A 308 18.73 -6.12 1.82
CA PHE A 308 17.77 -6.12 2.93
C PHE A 308 16.37 -6.59 2.50
N ILE A 309 15.90 -6.22 1.30
CA ILE A 309 14.62 -6.68 0.76
C ILE A 309 14.65 -8.20 0.50
N ASN A 310 15.73 -8.72 -0.07
CA ASN A 310 15.90 -10.16 -0.30
C ASN A 310 15.88 -10.94 1.03
N ALA A 311 16.59 -10.43 2.05
CA ALA A 311 16.60 -11.01 3.38
C ALA A 311 15.24 -10.90 4.09
N GLN A 312 14.48 -9.82 3.89
CA GLN A 312 13.09 -9.72 4.34
C GLN A 312 12.23 -10.83 3.75
N ASN A 313 12.28 -11.00 2.43
CA ASN A 313 11.47 -11.98 1.74
C ASN A 313 11.82 -13.42 2.19
N THR A 314 13.09 -13.67 2.48
CA THR A 314 13.58 -15.00 2.87
C THR A 314 13.42 -15.31 4.37
N TYR A 315 13.74 -14.37 5.25
CA TYR A 315 13.86 -14.60 6.70
C TYR A 315 12.78 -13.90 7.54
N GLY A 316 11.90 -13.14 6.91
CA GLY A 316 10.67 -12.68 7.54
C GLY A 316 10.81 -11.47 8.45
N MET A 317 11.74 -10.57 8.19
CA MET A 317 11.98 -9.37 9.01
C MET A 317 11.83 -8.10 8.16
N ASN A 318 11.19 -7.08 8.71
CA ASN A 318 10.91 -5.82 8.02
C ASN A 318 12.21 -5.11 7.58
N ALA A 319 12.42 -4.98 6.27
CA ALA A 319 13.63 -4.42 5.67
C ALA A 319 13.89 -2.98 6.12
N LEU A 320 12.86 -2.14 6.24
CA LEU A 320 13.00 -0.75 6.70
C LEU A 320 13.51 -0.68 8.14
N LEU A 321 12.92 -1.46 9.05
CA LEU A 321 13.35 -1.46 10.45
C LEU A 321 14.78 -1.99 10.60
N ILE A 322 15.14 -3.05 9.87
CA ILE A 322 16.48 -3.64 9.98
C ILE A 322 17.54 -2.79 9.27
N TYR A 323 17.20 -2.14 8.16
CA TYR A 323 18.07 -1.14 7.53
C TYR A 323 18.32 0.04 8.48
N SER A 324 17.28 0.55 9.13
CA SER A 324 17.38 1.65 10.10
C SER A 324 18.23 1.27 11.31
N LEU A 325 18.09 0.03 11.79
CA LEU A 325 18.95 -0.56 12.82
C LEU A 325 20.42 -0.60 12.35
N ALA A 326 20.68 -1.10 11.14
CA ALA A 326 22.04 -1.11 10.58
C ALA A 326 22.62 0.31 10.47
N CYS A 327 21.83 1.31 10.05
CA CYS A 327 22.27 2.71 10.03
C CYS A 327 22.72 3.19 11.40
N LEU A 328 21.96 2.88 12.46
CA LEU A 328 22.32 3.25 13.82
C LEU A 328 23.59 2.53 14.30
N GLU A 329 23.63 1.21 14.19
CA GLU A 329 24.69 0.35 14.75
C GLU A 329 26.04 0.51 14.04
N SER A 330 26.04 0.89 12.76
CA SER A 330 27.27 1.01 11.96
C SER A 330 27.63 2.43 11.58
N ALA A 331 27.00 3.44 12.19
CA ALA A 331 27.14 4.84 11.79
C ALA A 331 26.92 5.05 10.28
N TYR A 332 25.84 4.46 9.76
CA TYR A 332 25.48 4.41 8.34
C TYR A 332 26.51 3.66 7.50
N GLY A 333 27.01 2.53 8.00
CA GLY A 333 27.94 1.63 7.31
C GLY A 333 29.40 2.08 7.26
N THR A 334 29.80 3.04 8.10
CA THR A 334 31.17 3.60 8.10
C THR A 334 31.96 3.33 9.38
N SER A 335 31.38 2.61 10.37
CA SER A 335 32.13 2.21 11.56
C SER A 335 33.30 1.27 11.21
N ASN A 336 34.35 1.23 12.04
CA ASN A 336 35.49 0.34 11.81
C ASN A 336 35.07 -1.14 11.69
N PHE A 337 34.10 -1.58 12.51
CA PHE A 337 33.56 -2.95 12.38
C PHE A 337 32.83 -3.19 11.06
N ALA A 338 32.08 -2.21 10.56
CA ALA A 338 31.47 -2.33 9.24
C ALA A 338 32.55 -2.38 8.14
N MET A 339 33.51 -1.45 8.17
CA MET A 339 34.54 -1.32 7.16
C MET A 339 35.47 -2.54 7.10
N ASP A 340 35.96 -2.99 8.25
CA ASP A 340 37.01 -4.01 8.35
C ASP A 340 36.46 -5.44 8.42
N ARG A 341 35.24 -5.60 8.96
CA ARG A 341 34.66 -6.91 9.31
C ARG A 341 33.32 -7.19 8.64
N ASN A 342 32.81 -6.26 7.82
CA ASN A 342 31.45 -6.29 7.26
C ASN A 342 30.36 -6.45 8.35
N ASN A 343 30.64 -6.08 9.60
CA ASN A 343 29.73 -6.24 10.72
C ASN A 343 28.91 -4.95 10.92
N LEU A 344 27.71 -4.93 10.34
CA LEU A 344 26.81 -3.77 10.39
C LEU A 344 26.05 -3.62 11.72
N PHE A 345 26.01 -4.66 12.55
CA PHE A 345 25.07 -4.77 13.67
C PHE A 345 25.75 -4.86 15.04
N GLY A 346 27.08 -4.71 15.08
CA GLY A 346 27.86 -4.78 16.32
C GLY A 346 27.84 -6.17 16.98
N TRP A 347 27.56 -7.25 16.24
CA TRP A 347 27.37 -8.56 16.86
C TRP A 347 28.67 -9.09 17.48
N ASN A 348 28.60 -9.59 18.72
CA ASN A 348 29.73 -9.97 19.59
C ASN A 348 30.72 -8.84 19.94
N ALA A 349 30.38 -7.57 19.67
CA ALA A 349 31.16 -6.42 20.12
C ALA A 349 30.75 -6.04 21.55
N PHE A 350 31.06 -6.89 22.54
CA PHE A 350 30.70 -6.60 23.93
C PHE A 350 31.41 -5.32 24.41
N ASP A 351 30.71 -4.45 25.15
CA ASP A 351 31.30 -3.23 25.73
C ASP A 351 32.57 -3.51 26.54
N SER A 352 32.65 -4.69 27.18
CA SER A 352 33.81 -5.17 27.94
C SER A 352 34.94 -5.76 27.09
N SER A 353 34.67 -6.10 25.83
CA SER A 353 35.65 -6.65 24.87
C SER A 353 35.24 -6.36 23.42
N PRO A 354 35.35 -5.09 22.96
CA PRO A 354 34.88 -4.71 21.62
C PRO A 354 35.62 -5.46 20.49
N GLY A 355 36.85 -5.92 20.74
CA GLY A 355 37.67 -6.68 19.80
C GLY A 355 37.08 -8.03 19.39
N SER A 356 36.14 -8.58 20.17
CA SER A 356 35.46 -9.85 19.92
C SER A 356 34.36 -9.78 18.85
N ALA A 357 34.13 -8.60 18.26
CA ALA A 357 33.14 -8.41 17.20
C ALA A 357 33.32 -9.41 16.06
N SER A 358 32.23 -10.07 15.65
CA SER A 358 32.25 -11.04 14.56
C SER A 358 32.74 -10.42 13.25
N SER A 359 33.36 -11.24 12.40
CA SER A 359 33.68 -10.91 11.01
C SER A 359 32.84 -11.74 10.05
N PHE A 360 32.33 -11.10 9.01
CA PHE A 360 31.50 -11.72 7.99
C PHE A 360 32.18 -11.69 6.62
N PRO A 361 32.00 -12.73 5.79
CA PRO A 361 32.62 -12.79 4.47
C PRO A 361 32.09 -11.72 3.52
N SER A 362 30.86 -11.23 3.73
CA SER A 362 30.26 -10.14 2.97
C SER A 362 29.22 -9.41 3.83
N VAL A 363 28.79 -8.22 3.37
CA VAL A 363 27.68 -7.48 3.98
C VAL A 363 26.37 -8.26 3.86
N GLU A 364 26.14 -8.92 2.74
CA GLU A 364 24.98 -9.82 2.55
C GLU A 364 24.97 -10.95 3.57
N ALA A 365 26.10 -11.60 3.83
CA ALA A 365 26.20 -12.65 4.84
C ALA A 365 25.85 -12.11 6.24
N ALA A 366 26.33 -10.91 6.59
CA ALA A 366 25.99 -10.26 7.86
C ALA A 366 24.48 -9.96 7.98
N ILE A 367 23.85 -9.47 6.90
CA ILE A 367 22.41 -9.18 6.84
C ILE A 367 21.59 -10.48 6.99
N ASN A 368 21.94 -11.52 6.24
CA ASN A 368 21.27 -12.81 6.27
C ASN A 368 21.39 -13.47 7.65
N GLU A 369 22.58 -13.45 8.26
CA GLU A 369 22.77 -13.99 9.61
C GLU A 369 21.98 -13.18 10.65
N HIS A 370 21.95 -11.85 10.53
CA HIS A 370 21.22 -11.02 11.47
C HIS A 370 19.71 -11.28 11.42
N MET A 371 19.11 -11.31 10.23
CA MET A 371 17.67 -11.51 10.05
C MET A 371 17.25 -12.97 10.21
N GLY A 372 18.08 -13.91 9.79
CA GLY A 372 17.79 -15.34 9.83
C GLY A 372 18.14 -16.03 11.15
N ILE A 373 19.11 -15.52 11.92
CA ILE A 373 19.60 -16.15 13.15
C ILE A 373 19.50 -15.21 14.36
N ASN A 374 20.13 -14.04 14.31
CA ASN A 374 20.30 -13.20 15.51
C ASN A 374 18.97 -12.65 16.03
N LEU A 375 18.16 -12.05 15.16
CA LEU A 375 16.83 -11.52 15.50
C LEU A 375 15.78 -12.62 15.71
N ARG A 376 16.02 -13.86 15.26
CA ARG A 376 15.13 -14.99 15.60
C ARG A 376 15.09 -15.20 17.12
N GLY A 377 16.19 -14.95 17.82
CA GLY A 377 16.24 -14.98 19.29
C GLY A 377 15.40 -13.91 19.97
N TYR A 378 15.13 -12.78 19.31
CA TYR A 378 14.31 -11.69 19.85
C TYR A 378 12.84 -11.77 19.42
N THR A 379 12.52 -12.66 18.48
CA THR A 379 11.15 -12.87 17.96
C THR A 379 10.59 -14.25 18.31
N ASN A 380 11.40 -15.12 18.91
CA ASN A 380 10.97 -16.43 19.41
C ASN A 380 10.34 -16.29 20.80
N ILE A 381 9.05 -16.60 20.93
CA ILE A 381 8.29 -16.55 22.18
C ILE A 381 8.90 -17.33 23.35
N GLU A 382 9.70 -18.37 23.08
CA GLU A 382 10.34 -19.21 24.09
C GLU A 382 11.76 -18.73 24.49
N ASP A 383 12.32 -17.73 23.80
CA ASP A 383 13.66 -17.22 24.10
C ASP A 383 13.62 -16.24 25.28
N SER A 384 14.59 -16.33 26.18
CA SER A 384 14.72 -15.42 27.33
C SER A 384 14.87 -13.93 26.95
N ARG A 385 15.21 -13.63 25.69
CA ARG A 385 15.34 -12.29 25.12
C ARG A 385 14.04 -11.75 24.54
N PHE A 386 12.96 -12.55 24.52
CA PHE A 386 11.68 -12.15 23.94
C PHE A 386 10.88 -11.23 24.88
N PHE A 387 10.56 -10.03 24.39
CA PHE A 387 9.73 -9.04 25.08
C PHE A 387 8.74 -8.37 24.12
N GLY A 388 8.39 -9.06 23.03
CA GLY A 388 7.65 -8.49 21.91
C GLY A 388 8.52 -8.32 20.66
N SER A 389 7.90 -8.45 19.49
CA SER A 389 8.58 -8.47 18.19
C SER A 389 8.59 -7.13 17.50
N HIS A 390 9.04 -6.07 18.17
CA HIS A 390 9.16 -4.71 17.63
C HIS A 390 10.38 -4.04 18.25
N VAL A 391 10.84 -2.91 17.71
CA VAL A 391 12.05 -2.22 18.23
C VAL A 391 11.81 -1.66 19.64
N GLY A 392 10.65 -1.04 19.85
CA GLY A 392 10.06 -0.72 21.14
C GLY A 392 10.87 0.24 22.01
N ASN A 393 10.86 -0.06 23.30
CA ASN A 393 11.46 0.70 24.38
C ASN A 393 11.97 -0.28 25.46
N LYS A 394 12.32 0.19 26.65
CA LYS A 394 12.80 -0.71 27.70
C LYS A 394 11.68 -1.55 28.32
N GLY A 395 10.42 -1.14 28.20
CA GLY A 395 9.27 -1.93 28.65
C GLY A 395 8.92 -3.11 27.74
N SER A 396 9.15 -2.98 26.43
CA SER A 396 8.71 -3.97 25.43
C SER A 396 9.52 -3.87 24.14
N GLY A 397 9.68 -4.97 23.42
CA GLY A 397 10.43 -5.06 22.18
C GLY A 397 11.90 -5.43 22.35
N PHE A 398 12.69 -5.22 21.31
CA PHE A 398 14.10 -5.61 21.27
C PHE A 398 14.94 -4.81 22.28
N ASN A 399 14.63 -3.52 22.48
CA ASN A 399 15.40 -2.62 23.33
C ASN A 399 15.48 -3.05 24.81
N VAL A 400 14.55 -3.88 25.29
CA VAL A 400 14.60 -4.44 26.65
C VAL A 400 15.92 -5.17 26.91
N LYS A 401 16.42 -5.90 25.90
CA LYS A 401 17.57 -6.80 26.00
C LYS A 401 18.70 -6.54 24.99
N TYR A 402 18.46 -5.76 23.94
CA TYR A 402 19.41 -5.58 22.85
C TYR A 402 20.50 -4.53 23.16
N ALA A 403 20.12 -3.35 23.67
CA ALA A 403 21.05 -2.23 23.85
C ALA A 403 20.92 -1.61 25.25
N ALA A 404 21.98 -1.07 25.83
CA ALA A 404 21.92 -0.35 27.13
C ALA A 404 21.28 1.05 27.01
N ASP A 405 21.24 1.62 25.81
CA ASP A 405 20.66 2.93 25.57
C ASP A 405 19.12 2.86 25.63
N PRO A 406 18.46 3.51 26.59
CA PRO A 406 17.00 3.47 26.68
C PRO A 406 16.31 4.09 25.45
N TYR A 407 17.03 4.92 24.69
CA TYR A 407 16.50 5.60 23.52
C TYR A 407 16.77 4.86 22.19
N TRP A 408 17.37 3.66 22.23
CA TRP A 408 17.74 2.89 21.04
C TRP A 408 16.57 2.66 20.06
N GLY A 409 15.42 2.21 20.56
CA GLY A 409 14.25 1.95 19.70
C GLY A 409 13.65 3.24 19.12
N TYR A 410 13.75 4.37 19.84
CA TYR A 410 13.31 5.68 19.37
C TYR A 410 14.19 6.18 18.21
N LYS A 411 15.52 5.98 18.30
CA LYS A 411 16.46 6.32 17.21
C LYS A 411 16.17 5.53 15.94
N ILE A 412 15.91 4.23 16.07
CA ILE A 412 15.58 3.38 14.92
C ILE A 412 14.24 3.80 14.31
N ALA A 413 13.22 4.05 15.13
CA ALA A 413 11.93 4.53 14.66
C ALA A 413 12.04 5.88 13.92
N ALA A 414 12.88 6.80 14.42
CA ALA A 414 13.13 8.08 13.77
C ALA A 414 13.85 7.96 12.42
N ILE A 415 14.83 7.05 12.31
CA ILE A 415 15.48 6.75 11.03
C ILE A 415 14.49 6.11 10.05
N ALA A 416 13.70 5.13 10.50
CA ALA A 416 12.67 4.47 9.69
C ALA A 416 11.63 5.47 9.18
N TYR A 417 11.14 6.35 10.06
CA TYR A 417 10.23 7.44 9.69
C TYR A 417 10.86 8.38 8.66
N SER A 418 12.13 8.74 8.82
CA SER A 418 12.83 9.63 7.88
C SER A 418 13.00 9.00 6.49
N ILE A 419 13.33 7.70 6.44
CA ILE A 419 13.42 6.96 5.18
C ILE A 419 12.06 6.86 4.51
N ASP A 420 11.02 6.48 5.25
CA ASP A 420 9.69 6.35 4.65
C ASP A 420 9.10 7.70 4.26
N LYS A 421 9.38 8.77 5.01
CA LYS A 421 9.05 10.15 4.59
C LYS A 421 9.70 10.50 3.25
N ALA A 422 10.97 10.12 3.04
CA ALA A 422 11.64 10.28 1.76
C ALA A 422 11.04 9.39 0.65
N ALA A 423 10.37 8.29 1.02
CA ALA A 423 9.61 7.42 0.13
C ALA A 423 8.18 7.95 -0.18
N GLY A 424 7.76 9.06 0.43
CA GLY A 424 6.37 9.54 0.33
C GLY A 424 5.39 8.80 1.24
N PHE A 425 5.87 8.26 2.36
CA PHE A 425 5.11 7.47 3.34
C PHE A 425 4.50 6.19 2.76
N ALA A 426 5.32 5.39 2.09
CA ALA A 426 4.90 4.16 1.42
C ALA A 426 4.52 3.02 2.41
N ASP A 427 5.06 3.03 3.62
CA ASP A 427 4.82 1.99 4.64
C ASP A 427 4.09 2.48 5.90
N LEU A 428 4.02 3.79 6.13
CA LEU A 428 3.36 4.38 7.31
C LEU A 428 1.89 3.93 7.38
N ASN A 429 1.50 3.41 8.53
CA ASN A 429 0.14 2.90 8.82
C ASN A 429 -0.38 1.81 7.86
N LYS A 430 0.49 1.20 7.04
CA LYS A 430 0.12 0.12 6.13
C LYS A 430 -0.40 -1.12 6.84
N TYR A 431 0.12 -1.41 8.04
CA TYR A 431 -0.31 -2.53 8.85
C TYR A 431 -1.26 -2.08 9.96
N SER A 432 -2.32 -2.86 10.15
CA SER A 432 -3.11 -2.81 11.38
C SER A 432 -2.31 -3.39 12.52
N ILE A 433 -2.09 -2.63 13.59
CA ILE A 433 -1.37 -3.09 14.77
C ILE A 433 -2.33 -3.16 15.95
N GLY A 434 -2.38 -4.32 16.59
CA GLY A 434 -3.07 -4.50 17.86
C GLY A 434 -2.08 -4.87 18.95
N VAL A 435 -2.36 -4.45 20.18
CA VAL A 435 -1.64 -4.81 21.40
C VAL A 435 -2.45 -5.87 22.12
N ILE A 436 -1.83 -7.02 22.42
CA ILE A 436 -2.46 -8.04 23.25
C ILE A 436 -2.67 -7.46 24.65
N ASN A 437 -3.93 -7.29 25.03
CA ASN A 437 -4.35 -6.58 26.24
C ASN A 437 -4.57 -7.50 27.44
N THR A 438 -4.44 -8.81 27.24
CA THR A 438 -4.66 -9.84 28.25
C THR A 438 -3.39 -10.68 28.39
N TYR A 439 -2.98 -10.92 29.62
CA TYR A 439 -1.79 -11.70 29.92
C TYR A 439 -1.97 -13.19 29.54
N GLY A 440 -0.98 -13.77 28.85
CA GLY A 440 -0.89 -15.21 28.64
C GLY A 440 -2.02 -15.83 27.81
N VAL A 441 -2.45 -15.15 26.75
CA VAL A 441 -3.47 -15.67 25.84
C VAL A 441 -2.89 -16.67 24.86
N ASN A 442 -3.68 -17.67 24.48
CA ASN A 442 -3.29 -18.65 23.47
C ASN A 442 -3.55 -18.09 22.07
N ILE A 443 -2.49 -18.00 21.26
CA ILE A 443 -2.57 -17.81 19.83
C ILE A 443 -2.84 -19.19 19.23
N LEU A 444 -3.86 -19.31 18.40
CA LEU A 444 -4.36 -20.58 17.85
C LEU A 444 -3.84 -20.82 16.43
N LYS A 445 -3.81 -22.10 16.02
CA LYS A 445 -3.45 -22.53 14.66
C LYS A 445 -4.56 -22.25 13.64
N SER A 446 -5.81 -22.24 14.10
CA SER A 446 -7.02 -21.89 13.36
C SER A 446 -8.05 -21.32 14.35
N PRO A 447 -9.09 -20.59 13.89
CA PRO A 447 -10.16 -20.12 14.79
C PRO A 447 -10.76 -21.28 15.60
N GLY A 448 -10.71 -21.20 16.93
CA GLY A 448 -11.18 -22.26 17.83
C GLY A 448 -10.35 -23.56 17.84
N GLY A 449 -9.24 -23.62 17.10
CA GLY A 449 -8.38 -24.80 17.00
C GLY A 449 -7.36 -24.94 18.13
N ALA A 450 -6.38 -25.83 17.93
CA ALA A 450 -5.28 -26.04 18.87
C ALA A 450 -4.39 -24.79 19.02
N THR A 451 -3.72 -24.66 20.17
CA THR A 451 -2.75 -23.60 20.43
C THR A 451 -1.52 -23.72 19.52
N LEU A 452 -1.13 -22.61 18.92
CA LEU A 452 0.14 -22.42 18.23
C LEU A 452 1.23 -22.01 19.23
N PHE A 453 0.98 -20.98 20.04
CA PHE A 453 1.83 -20.58 21.18
C PHE A 453 1.05 -19.74 22.21
N ASN A 454 1.60 -19.57 23.42
CA ASN A 454 1.06 -18.68 24.46
C ASN A 454 1.78 -17.32 24.44
N SER A 455 1.07 -16.21 24.65
CA SER A 455 1.61 -14.85 24.51
C SER A 455 2.51 -14.39 25.66
N ALA A 456 2.55 -15.08 26.79
CA ALA A 456 3.27 -14.63 27.98
C ALA A 456 4.79 -14.65 27.77
N TYR A 457 5.48 -13.57 28.18
CA TYR A 457 6.95 -13.49 28.08
C TYR A 457 7.66 -14.22 29.24
N GLY A 458 6.94 -15.05 29.99
CA GLY A 458 7.32 -15.59 31.29
C GLY A 458 6.22 -15.35 32.32
N ALA A 459 6.36 -15.92 33.52
CA ALA A 459 5.28 -16.10 34.49
C ALA A 459 4.54 -14.84 34.99
N THR A 460 5.13 -13.65 34.88
CA THR A 460 4.59 -12.42 35.50
C THR A 460 4.80 -11.15 34.67
N TYR A 461 5.28 -11.25 33.43
CA TYR A 461 5.59 -10.07 32.62
C TYR A 461 5.09 -10.25 31.17
N GLN A 462 4.28 -9.30 30.72
CA GLN A 462 3.88 -9.12 29.33
C GLN A 462 3.47 -7.65 29.18
N GLU A 463 4.24 -6.90 28.38
CA GLU A 463 4.00 -5.47 28.16
C GLU A 463 3.99 -5.19 26.67
N ASN A 464 2.97 -4.48 26.19
CA ASN A 464 2.79 -4.05 24.80
C ASN A 464 3.14 -5.11 23.73
N PHE A 465 2.62 -6.34 23.85
CA PHE A 465 2.80 -7.32 22.77
C PHE A 465 2.03 -6.89 21.52
N THR A 466 2.70 -6.21 20.62
CA THR A 466 2.14 -5.80 19.35
C THR A 466 2.13 -6.94 18.34
N VAL A 467 1.03 -7.10 17.62
CA VAL A 467 0.87 -8.05 16.51
C VAL A 467 0.33 -7.34 15.28
N ALA A 468 0.77 -7.79 14.11
CA ALA A 468 0.26 -7.29 12.83
C ALA A 468 -1.00 -8.09 12.47
N ILE A 469 -2.11 -7.40 12.30
CA ILE A 469 -3.39 -8.00 11.95
C ILE A 469 -3.47 -8.09 10.42
N LEU A 470 -3.63 -9.32 9.93
CA LEU A 470 -3.74 -9.65 8.50
C LEU A 470 -5.20 -9.64 8.02
N GLY A 471 -6.14 -9.85 8.95
CA GLY A 471 -7.56 -9.73 8.71
C GLY A 471 -8.38 -10.25 9.88
N ASN A 472 -9.70 -10.26 9.75
CA ASN A 472 -10.61 -10.87 10.73
C ASN A 472 -11.36 -12.06 10.15
N GLU A 473 -11.50 -13.12 10.95
CA GLU A 473 -12.24 -14.32 10.60
C GLU A 473 -13.17 -14.67 11.77
N SER A 474 -14.48 -14.45 11.58
CA SER A 474 -15.48 -14.55 12.65
C SER A 474 -15.09 -13.71 13.88
N ASN A 475 -14.99 -14.31 15.07
CA ASN A 475 -14.61 -13.64 16.32
C ASN A 475 -13.08 -13.65 16.60
N HIS A 476 -12.26 -13.94 15.58
CA HIS A 476 -10.79 -13.95 15.71
C HIS A 476 -10.15 -12.99 14.72
N TYR A 477 -9.03 -12.39 15.12
CA TYR A 477 -8.09 -11.77 14.19
C TYR A 477 -7.11 -12.82 13.69
N LYS A 478 -6.89 -12.86 12.38
CA LYS A 478 -5.73 -13.50 11.78
C LYS A 478 -4.55 -12.56 11.93
N ILE A 479 -3.48 -13.03 12.56
CA ILE A 479 -2.28 -12.25 12.85
C ILE A 479 -1.05 -12.90 12.21
N GLN A 480 -0.06 -12.08 11.89
CA GLN A 480 1.25 -12.60 11.51
C GLN A 480 1.93 -13.19 12.76
N SER A 481 2.40 -14.44 12.68
CA SER A 481 3.08 -15.12 13.77
C SER A 481 4.43 -14.48 14.08
N THR A 482 4.78 -14.43 15.37
CA THR A 482 6.10 -13.94 15.80
C THR A 482 7.23 -14.92 15.44
N ASN A 483 6.99 -16.22 15.65
CA ASN A 483 7.87 -17.31 15.26
C ASN A 483 7.59 -17.72 13.80
N PRO A 484 8.61 -18.18 13.05
CA PRO A 484 8.37 -18.97 11.83
C PRO A 484 7.52 -20.20 12.17
N VAL A 485 6.63 -20.61 11.27
CA VAL A 485 5.81 -21.81 11.43
C VAL A 485 6.18 -22.83 10.35
N SER A 486 6.38 -24.08 10.74
CA SER A 486 6.65 -25.19 9.83
C SER A 486 5.94 -26.44 10.32
N GLY A 487 5.28 -27.17 9.41
CA GLY A 487 4.47 -28.34 9.78
C GLY A 487 3.37 -28.04 10.80
N GLY A 488 2.86 -26.81 10.82
CA GLY A 488 1.84 -26.36 11.77
C GLY A 488 2.33 -26.12 13.20
N ASN A 489 3.64 -26.08 13.45
CA ASN A 489 4.22 -25.77 14.76
C ASN A 489 5.22 -24.61 14.64
N ILE A 490 5.44 -23.89 15.74
CA ILE A 490 6.47 -22.85 15.77
C ILE A 490 7.86 -23.49 15.61
N VAL A 491 8.73 -22.82 14.87
CA VAL A 491 10.16 -23.11 14.85
C VAL A 491 10.78 -22.41 16.05
N THR A 492 11.38 -23.18 16.94
CA THR A 492 11.98 -22.69 18.19
C THR A 492 13.43 -22.23 17.97
N GLY A 493 13.93 -21.42 18.91
CA GLY A 493 15.27 -20.83 18.88
C GLY A 493 16.42 -21.82 18.98
N SER A 494 16.19 -23.09 19.35
CA SER A 494 17.22 -24.14 19.40
C SER A 494 17.65 -24.64 18.02
N THR A 495 16.89 -24.33 16.98
CA THR A 495 17.24 -24.65 15.59
C THR A 495 18.54 -23.93 15.21
N LYS A 496 19.54 -24.65 14.70
CA LYS A 496 20.82 -24.07 14.27
C LYS A 496 20.74 -23.60 12.82
N GLY A 497 21.44 -22.51 12.51
CA GLY A 497 21.54 -21.98 11.14
C GLY A 497 20.38 -21.08 10.71
N LEU A 498 20.41 -20.72 9.42
CA LEU A 498 19.42 -19.87 8.76
C LEU A 498 18.08 -20.62 8.66
N VAL A 499 16.99 -19.94 9.04
CA VAL A 499 15.63 -20.48 8.97
C VAL A 499 14.80 -19.53 8.13
N THR A 500 14.22 -20.05 7.05
CA THR A 500 13.31 -19.29 6.20
C THR A 500 11.99 -19.02 6.94
N TYR A 501 11.37 -17.90 6.59
CA TYR A 501 10.07 -17.51 7.12
C TYR A 501 9.06 -17.51 5.97
N ASP A 502 8.20 -18.52 5.95
CA ASP A 502 7.10 -18.55 5.00
C ASP A 502 5.98 -17.62 5.51
N TRP A 503 5.81 -16.50 4.81
CA TRP A 503 4.83 -15.47 5.13
C TRP A 503 3.39 -15.97 5.15
N ASN A 504 3.07 -16.97 4.32
CA ASN A 504 1.70 -17.47 4.15
C ASN A 504 1.32 -18.45 5.27
N SER A 505 2.25 -19.33 5.66
CA SER A 505 2.01 -20.33 6.70
C SER A 505 2.35 -19.85 8.11
N SER A 506 3.20 -18.83 8.25
CA SER A 506 3.57 -18.26 9.56
C SER A 506 2.51 -17.30 10.10
N VAL A 507 1.30 -17.81 10.30
CA VAL A 507 0.13 -17.06 10.77
C VAL A 507 -0.46 -17.71 12.02
N GLY A 508 -1.19 -16.94 12.81
CA GLY A 508 -1.94 -17.43 13.97
C GLY A 508 -3.27 -16.68 14.12
N TYR A 509 -4.11 -17.15 15.03
CA TYR A 509 -5.44 -16.60 15.27
C TYR A 509 -5.62 -16.25 16.73
N LEU A 510 -6.18 -15.07 17.02
CA LEU A 510 -6.41 -14.59 18.38
C LEU A 510 -7.84 -14.05 18.52
N PRO A 511 -8.61 -14.42 19.56
CA PRO A 511 -9.92 -13.83 19.81
C PRO A 511 -9.88 -12.30 19.86
N THR A 512 -10.85 -11.66 19.23
CA THR A 512 -10.86 -10.19 19.05
C THR A 512 -10.87 -9.40 20.35
N ASN A 513 -11.45 -9.94 21.42
CA ASN A 513 -11.53 -9.30 22.75
C ASN A 513 -10.17 -9.20 23.46
N TYR A 514 -9.17 -9.97 23.04
CA TYR A 514 -7.82 -9.95 23.64
C TYR A 514 -6.86 -8.96 22.97
N LEU A 515 -7.35 -8.11 22.08
CA LEU A 515 -6.56 -7.11 21.35
C LEU A 515 -7.14 -5.71 21.54
N SER A 516 -6.25 -4.74 21.82
CA SER A 516 -6.54 -3.31 21.79
C SER A 516 -5.81 -2.68 20.61
N MET A 517 -6.51 -1.94 19.76
CA MET A 517 -5.91 -1.28 18.59
C MET A 517 -5.02 -0.09 19.00
N THR A 518 -3.93 0.15 18.28
CA THR A 518 -2.95 1.21 18.60
C THR A 518 -3.33 2.63 18.18
N GLY A 519 -4.43 2.81 17.43
CA GLY A 519 -4.96 4.11 16.99
C GLY A 519 -4.49 4.58 15.60
N ASN A 520 -3.45 3.97 15.02
CA ASN A 520 -2.83 4.33 13.73
C ASN A 520 -2.90 3.21 12.68
N SER A 521 -4.02 2.52 12.61
CA SER A 521 -4.13 1.26 11.86
C SER A 521 -4.99 1.43 10.63
N ALA A 522 -4.56 0.85 9.50
CA ALA A 522 -5.44 0.60 8.37
C ALA A 522 -6.73 -0.12 8.83
N PRO A 523 -7.85 -0.03 8.11
CA PRO A 523 -9.03 -0.80 8.47
C PRO A 523 -8.77 -2.30 8.33
N VAL A 524 -9.03 -3.09 9.37
CA VAL A 524 -8.89 -4.55 9.33
C VAL A 524 -9.93 -5.10 8.35
N GLN A 525 -9.46 -5.77 7.29
CA GLN A 525 -10.33 -6.38 6.29
C GLN A 525 -10.73 -7.81 6.69
N PRO A 526 -11.95 -8.27 6.36
CA PRO A 526 -12.31 -9.68 6.48
C PRO A 526 -11.32 -10.58 5.74
N SER A 527 -10.85 -11.64 6.41
CA SER A 527 -10.03 -12.66 5.78
C SER A 527 -10.88 -13.44 4.79
N GLY A 528 -10.28 -13.81 3.64
CA GLY A 528 -10.95 -14.68 2.69
C GLY A 528 -11.89 -13.98 1.71
N THR A 529 -11.93 -12.65 1.66
CA THR A 529 -12.86 -11.89 0.81
C THR A 529 -12.19 -11.11 -0.33
N THR A 530 -10.87 -11.17 -0.45
CA THR A 530 -10.13 -10.46 -1.50
C THR A 530 -9.01 -11.34 -2.04
N PRO A 531 -8.77 -11.37 -3.37
CA PRO A 531 -7.72 -12.19 -3.94
C PRO A 531 -6.33 -11.78 -3.46
N THR A 532 -5.49 -12.76 -3.15
CA THR A 532 -4.07 -12.56 -2.76
C THR A 532 -3.10 -12.98 -3.87
N GLY A 533 -3.61 -13.42 -5.02
CA GLY A 533 -2.83 -13.81 -6.18
C GLY A 533 -3.70 -14.06 -7.40
N ASP A 534 -3.04 -14.40 -8.51
CA ASP A 534 -3.71 -14.74 -9.75
C ASP A 534 -4.48 -16.05 -9.62
N PHE A 535 -5.49 -16.22 -10.49
CA PHE A 535 -6.28 -17.44 -10.49
C PHE A 535 -5.40 -18.64 -10.86
N VAL A 536 -5.46 -19.67 -10.02
CA VAL A 536 -4.74 -20.91 -10.25
C VAL A 536 -5.62 -21.81 -11.10
N ASN A 537 -5.14 -22.20 -12.28
CA ASN A 537 -5.79 -23.15 -13.17
C ASN A 537 -4.74 -24.12 -13.72
N ALA A 538 -4.60 -25.28 -13.10
CA ALA A 538 -3.59 -26.26 -13.48
C ALA A 538 -4.19 -27.66 -13.54
N ILE A 539 -3.86 -28.41 -14.59
CA ILE A 539 -4.15 -29.83 -14.67
C ILE A 539 -2.99 -30.61 -14.05
N ASN A 540 -3.31 -31.51 -13.13
CA ASN A 540 -2.34 -32.43 -12.54
C ASN A 540 -2.33 -33.77 -13.26
N THR A 541 -3.47 -34.25 -13.72
CA THR A 541 -3.59 -35.57 -14.38
C THR A 541 -4.73 -35.58 -15.39
N ALA A 542 -4.47 -36.16 -16.57
CA ALA A 542 -5.46 -36.49 -17.58
C ALA A 542 -5.20 -37.90 -18.12
N THR A 543 -6.17 -38.80 -18.00
CA THR A 543 -5.95 -40.22 -18.37
C THR A 543 -7.21 -40.83 -18.97
N PHE A 544 -7.05 -41.55 -20.08
CA PHE A 544 -8.11 -42.38 -20.65
C PHE A 544 -8.18 -43.72 -19.91
N LYS A 545 -9.40 -44.13 -19.53
CA LYS A 545 -9.65 -45.43 -18.90
C LYS A 545 -11.06 -45.94 -19.21
N ASP A 546 -11.16 -47.13 -19.79
CA ASP A 546 -12.43 -47.86 -19.97
C ASP A 546 -13.59 -47.03 -20.58
N GLY A 547 -13.31 -46.24 -21.61
CA GLY A 547 -14.33 -45.38 -22.25
C GLY A 547 -14.57 -44.04 -21.56
N THR A 548 -13.76 -43.69 -20.56
CA THR A 548 -13.85 -42.43 -19.83
C THR A 548 -12.56 -41.61 -19.91
N LEU A 549 -12.68 -40.29 -19.74
CA LEU A 549 -11.55 -39.39 -19.50
C LEU A 549 -11.59 -38.93 -18.04
N VAL A 550 -10.57 -39.29 -17.27
CA VAL A 550 -10.38 -38.84 -15.89
C VAL A 550 -9.52 -37.59 -15.91
N LEU A 551 -10.01 -36.50 -15.30
CA LEU A 551 -9.30 -35.22 -15.17
C LEU A 551 -9.19 -34.84 -13.70
N GLU A 552 -7.99 -34.47 -13.26
CA GLU A 552 -7.73 -33.91 -11.93
C GLU A 552 -6.87 -32.65 -12.03
N GLY A 553 -7.21 -31.63 -11.25
CA GLY A 553 -6.49 -30.37 -11.26
C GLY A 553 -6.85 -29.44 -10.10
N ASN A 554 -6.29 -28.23 -10.16
CA ASN A 554 -6.54 -27.13 -9.23
C ASN A 554 -7.21 -25.98 -9.98
N ALA A 555 -8.31 -25.45 -9.45
CA ALA A 555 -8.99 -24.28 -10.01
C ALA A 555 -9.57 -23.40 -8.91
N TYR A 556 -8.84 -22.37 -8.48
CA TYR A 556 -9.26 -21.50 -7.37
C TYR A 556 -8.64 -20.11 -7.45
N ARG A 557 -9.27 -19.15 -6.77
CA ARG A 557 -8.74 -17.80 -6.56
C ARG A 557 -8.04 -17.73 -5.20
N PRO A 558 -6.70 -17.64 -5.12
CA PRO A 558 -5.99 -17.47 -3.84
C PRO A 558 -6.54 -16.27 -3.07
N GLY A 559 -6.73 -16.41 -1.76
CA GLY A 559 -7.28 -15.36 -0.89
C GLY A 559 -8.81 -15.35 -0.79
N ILE A 560 -9.53 -16.17 -1.56
CA ILE A 560 -10.99 -16.32 -1.47
C ILE A 560 -11.33 -17.60 -0.69
N TYR A 561 -11.86 -17.44 0.52
CA TYR A 561 -12.08 -18.57 1.42
C TYR A 561 -13.39 -19.29 1.11
N VAL A 562 -13.32 -20.61 1.07
CA VAL A 562 -14.46 -21.50 1.04
C VAL A 562 -14.90 -21.77 2.48
N THR A 563 -16.13 -21.38 2.80
CA THR A 563 -16.71 -21.50 4.14
C THR A 563 -18.14 -22.02 4.04
N ASP A 564 -18.79 -22.30 5.17
CA ASP A 564 -20.22 -22.67 5.21
C ASP A 564 -21.13 -21.61 4.56
N LYS A 565 -20.71 -20.33 4.59
CA LYS A 565 -21.43 -19.22 3.98
C LYS A 565 -21.02 -18.96 2.53
N ASN A 566 -19.75 -19.20 2.20
CA ASN A 566 -19.20 -19.04 0.86
C ASN A 566 -18.72 -20.39 0.32
N THR A 567 -19.65 -21.25 -0.08
CA THR A 567 -19.34 -22.53 -0.71
C THR A 567 -18.76 -22.34 -2.12
N VAL A 568 -17.95 -23.31 -2.57
CA VAL A 568 -17.44 -23.37 -3.95
C VAL A 568 -18.13 -24.47 -4.75
N LYS A 569 -18.45 -24.17 -6.01
CA LYS A 569 -18.94 -25.13 -7.00
C LYS A 569 -18.03 -25.05 -8.22
N GLN A 570 -17.51 -26.18 -8.66
CA GLN A 570 -16.76 -26.25 -9.91
C GLN A 570 -17.55 -27.04 -10.96
N THR A 571 -17.57 -26.51 -12.17
CA THR A 571 -18.27 -27.08 -13.32
C THR A 571 -17.30 -27.18 -14.48
N LEU A 572 -17.20 -28.37 -15.08
CA LEU A 572 -16.48 -28.54 -16.34
C LEU A 572 -17.44 -28.26 -17.48
N ILE A 573 -17.05 -27.31 -18.32
CA ILE A 573 -17.78 -26.94 -19.52
C ILE A 573 -17.07 -27.58 -20.69
N VAL A 574 -17.74 -28.55 -21.29
CA VAL A 574 -17.32 -29.18 -22.54
C VAL A 574 -18.04 -28.43 -23.64
N ASN A 575 -17.27 -27.68 -24.42
CA ASN A 575 -17.80 -27.00 -25.59
C ASN A 575 -17.45 -27.84 -26.80
N ASP A 576 -18.44 -28.15 -27.62
CA ASP A 576 -18.14 -28.61 -28.97
C ASP A 576 -17.65 -27.44 -29.84
N ASN A 577 -17.30 -27.74 -31.09
CA ASN A 577 -16.88 -26.74 -32.07
C ASN A 577 -17.95 -25.69 -32.41
N LEU A 578 -19.18 -25.89 -31.93
CA LEU A 578 -20.38 -25.10 -32.19
C LEU A 578 -20.66 -24.15 -31.02
N PHE A 579 -19.81 -24.21 -29.98
CA PHE A 579 -19.98 -23.54 -28.70
C PHE A 579 -21.22 -24.00 -27.93
N ASN A 580 -21.80 -25.16 -28.28
CA ASN A 580 -22.82 -25.76 -27.43
C ASN A 580 -22.15 -26.25 -26.16
N LYS A 581 -22.70 -25.80 -25.04
CA LYS A 581 -22.15 -26.05 -23.72
C LYS A 581 -22.80 -27.29 -23.13
N THR A 582 -21.99 -28.31 -22.88
CA THR A 582 -22.35 -29.38 -21.95
C THR A 582 -21.67 -29.09 -20.62
N GLU A 583 -22.46 -28.84 -19.58
CA GLU A 583 -21.97 -28.59 -18.23
C GLU A 583 -21.99 -29.87 -17.41
N MET A 584 -20.88 -30.14 -16.73
CA MET A 584 -20.72 -31.32 -15.90
C MET A 584 -20.27 -30.88 -14.52
N ALA A 585 -21.03 -31.26 -13.49
CA ALA A 585 -20.63 -30.99 -12.11
C ALA A 585 -19.32 -31.73 -11.80
N LEU A 586 -18.36 -31.02 -11.20
CA LEU A 586 -17.12 -31.60 -10.72
C LEU A 586 -17.21 -31.92 -9.24
N THR A 587 -16.38 -32.85 -8.80
CA THR A 587 -16.15 -33.04 -7.36
C THR A 587 -15.14 -32.00 -6.90
N SER A 588 -15.60 -31.00 -6.15
CA SER A 588 -14.76 -29.97 -5.54
C SER A 588 -14.28 -30.42 -4.16
N THR A 589 -12.97 -30.43 -3.94
CA THR A 589 -12.36 -30.75 -2.63
C THR A 589 -11.54 -29.57 -2.13
N VAL A 590 -11.95 -28.99 -1.00
CA VAL A 590 -11.22 -27.92 -0.31
C VAL A 590 -10.09 -28.55 0.49
N THR A 591 -8.85 -28.22 0.14
CA THR A 591 -7.64 -28.78 0.78
C THR A 591 -7.01 -27.82 1.79
N ASP A 592 -7.34 -26.54 1.69
CA ASP A 592 -6.95 -25.41 2.51
C ASP A 592 -7.99 -24.31 2.27
N ASN A 593 -8.14 -23.32 3.15
CA ASN A 593 -9.28 -22.38 3.15
C ASN A 593 -9.62 -21.81 1.75
N ASP A 594 -8.63 -21.52 0.90
CA ASP A 594 -8.80 -21.03 -0.47
C ASP A 594 -8.39 -22.01 -1.57
N LYS A 595 -7.79 -23.17 -1.25
CA LYS A 595 -7.27 -24.13 -2.24
C LYS A 595 -8.27 -25.22 -2.58
N VAL A 596 -8.78 -25.17 -3.81
CA VAL A 596 -9.82 -26.09 -4.29
C VAL A 596 -9.30 -26.96 -5.41
N LYS A 597 -9.31 -28.28 -5.17
CA LYS A 597 -9.07 -29.30 -6.20
C LYS A 597 -10.37 -29.69 -6.87
N TYR A 598 -10.31 -29.96 -8.17
CA TYR A 598 -11.41 -30.57 -8.90
C TYR A 598 -11.03 -31.97 -9.40
N SER A 599 -12.00 -32.87 -9.45
CA SER A 599 -11.90 -34.11 -10.21
C SER A 599 -13.15 -34.36 -11.05
N ALA A 600 -12.94 -34.93 -12.23
CA ALA A 600 -13.95 -35.27 -13.22
C ALA A 600 -13.72 -36.69 -13.75
N THR A 601 -14.80 -37.43 -13.98
CA THR A 601 -14.79 -38.62 -14.84
C THR A 601 -15.82 -38.38 -15.94
N ILE A 602 -15.33 -38.22 -17.16
CA ILE A 602 -16.14 -37.89 -18.32
C ILE A 602 -16.43 -39.18 -19.08
N ASP A 603 -17.69 -39.53 -19.22
CA ASP A 603 -18.11 -40.62 -20.09
C ASP A 603 -18.02 -40.18 -21.55
N LEU A 604 -17.00 -40.68 -22.26
CA LEU A 604 -16.72 -40.27 -23.63
C LEU A 604 -17.75 -40.82 -24.62
N SER A 605 -18.49 -41.87 -24.26
CA SER A 605 -19.54 -42.44 -25.12
C SER A 605 -20.72 -41.48 -25.35
N LYS A 606 -20.83 -40.43 -24.53
CA LYS A 606 -21.86 -39.38 -24.65
C LYS A 606 -21.46 -38.25 -25.59
N LEU A 607 -20.20 -38.19 -26.00
CA LEU A 607 -19.71 -37.16 -26.91
C LEU A 607 -19.95 -37.62 -28.35
N THR A 608 -20.59 -36.77 -29.16
CA THR A 608 -20.73 -36.99 -30.59
C THR A 608 -19.38 -36.77 -31.30
N LYS A 609 -19.28 -37.18 -32.56
CA LYS A 609 -18.07 -36.98 -33.36
C LYS A 609 -17.80 -35.49 -33.55
N GLY A 610 -16.56 -35.06 -33.35
CA GLY A 610 -16.17 -33.65 -33.43
C GLY A 610 -14.97 -33.33 -32.53
N ASP A 611 -14.55 -32.06 -32.53
CA ASP A 611 -13.59 -31.58 -31.56
C ASP A 611 -14.29 -30.82 -30.44
N TYR A 612 -13.71 -30.90 -29.26
CA TYR A 612 -14.19 -30.30 -28.04
C TYR A 612 -13.06 -29.53 -27.38
N TYR A 613 -13.41 -28.45 -26.69
CA TYR A 613 -12.51 -27.73 -25.81
C TYR A 613 -13.14 -27.53 -24.44
N PHE A 614 -12.29 -27.51 -23.43
CA PHE A 614 -12.71 -27.56 -22.05
C PHE A 614 -12.48 -26.24 -21.35
N LYS A 615 -13.44 -25.86 -20.50
CA LYS A 615 -13.26 -24.79 -19.53
C LYS A 615 -13.64 -25.26 -18.14
N ILE A 616 -12.98 -24.73 -17.12
CA ILE A 616 -13.41 -24.87 -15.73
C ILE A 616 -14.08 -23.57 -15.33
N ARG A 617 -15.33 -23.67 -14.85
CA ARG A 617 -16.00 -22.60 -14.13
C ARG A 617 -15.89 -22.87 -12.64
N THR A 618 -15.27 -21.97 -11.90
CA THR A 618 -15.24 -21.96 -10.43
C THR A 618 -16.16 -20.86 -9.93
N GLU A 619 -17.15 -21.24 -9.14
CA GLU A 619 -18.21 -20.35 -8.64
C GLU A 619 -18.22 -20.37 -7.11
N TYR A 620 -18.04 -19.20 -6.51
CA TYR A 620 -18.23 -18.92 -5.10
C TYR A 620 -19.66 -18.41 -4.89
N SER A 621 -20.35 -18.91 -3.86
CA SER A 621 -21.78 -18.61 -3.67
C SER A 621 -22.07 -17.18 -3.20
N THR A 622 -21.13 -16.50 -2.54
CA THR A 622 -21.34 -15.14 -2.02
C THR A 622 -20.34 -14.11 -2.52
N LEU A 623 -19.16 -14.55 -2.98
CA LEU A 623 -18.12 -13.69 -3.55
C LEU A 623 -18.08 -13.87 -5.08
N THR A 624 -19.22 -13.63 -5.71
CA THR A 624 -19.49 -13.95 -7.11
C THR A 624 -18.65 -13.13 -8.10
N GLU A 625 -18.16 -11.97 -7.68
CA GLU A 625 -17.24 -11.12 -8.46
C GLU A 625 -15.89 -11.79 -8.76
N TYR A 626 -15.57 -12.87 -8.05
CA TYR A 626 -14.37 -13.69 -8.27
C TYR A 626 -14.68 -15.02 -8.96
N ASN A 627 -15.92 -15.23 -9.40
CA ASN A 627 -16.27 -16.37 -10.24
C ASN A 627 -15.50 -16.27 -11.55
N GLN A 628 -14.95 -17.40 -11.99
CA GLN A 628 -14.11 -17.42 -13.17
C GLN A 628 -14.41 -18.65 -14.01
N GLU A 629 -14.60 -18.41 -15.31
CA GLU A 629 -14.67 -19.45 -16.35
C GLU A 629 -13.42 -19.33 -17.21
N ILE A 630 -12.53 -20.31 -17.15
CA ILE A 630 -11.24 -20.26 -17.86
C ILE A 630 -10.98 -21.54 -18.64
N GLY A 631 -10.38 -21.40 -19.82
CA GLY A 631 -9.96 -22.53 -20.65
C GLY A 631 -8.94 -23.38 -19.92
N ILE A 632 -9.00 -24.69 -20.13
CA ILE A 632 -8.02 -25.60 -19.56
C ILE A 632 -6.67 -25.44 -20.29
N GLU A 633 -5.63 -25.07 -19.55
CA GLU A 633 -4.28 -24.86 -20.08
C GLU A 633 -3.68 -26.15 -20.65
N LYS A 634 -2.82 -26.02 -21.66
CA LYS A 634 -2.10 -27.13 -22.29
C LYS A 634 -1.41 -28.03 -21.25
N LEU A 635 -1.50 -29.34 -21.47
CA LEU A 635 -0.82 -30.34 -20.63
C LEU A 635 0.70 -30.32 -20.87
N SER A 636 1.47 -30.55 -19.81
CA SER A 636 2.92 -30.82 -19.91
C SER A 636 3.21 -32.17 -20.59
N THR A 637 2.29 -33.13 -20.47
CA THR A 637 2.34 -34.43 -21.15
C THR A 637 0.92 -34.87 -21.49
N TYR A 638 0.69 -35.26 -22.74
CA TYR A 638 -0.61 -35.74 -23.22
C TYR A 638 -0.68 -37.27 -23.12
N PRO A 639 -1.83 -37.85 -22.71
CA PRO A 639 -2.01 -39.30 -22.77
C PRO A 639 -2.01 -39.80 -24.22
N GLU A 640 -1.66 -41.07 -24.42
CA GLU A 640 -1.70 -41.70 -25.74
C GLU A 640 -3.13 -41.71 -26.31
N GLU A 641 -3.23 -41.74 -27.65
CA GLU A 641 -4.51 -41.85 -28.35
C GLU A 641 -5.22 -43.14 -27.92
N PHE A 642 -6.51 -43.01 -27.63
CA PHE A 642 -7.32 -44.10 -27.08
C PHE A 642 -8.43 -44.47 -28.06
N THR A 643 -8.63 -45.77 -28.29
CA THR A 643 -9.74 -46.26 -29.13
C THR A 643 -10.71 -47.07 -28.30
N PHE A 644 -11.99 -46.71 -28.35
CA PHE A 644 -13.07 -47.40 -27.65
C PHE A 644 -14.32 -47.41 -28.52
N ASN A 645 -14.98 -48.58 -28.66
CA ASN A 645 -16.14 -48.79 -29.52
C ASN A 645 -15.98 -48.24 -30.96
N ASN A 646 -14.83 -48.49 -31.61
CA ASN A 646 -14.49 -47.98 -32.94
C ASN A 646 -14.44 -46.44 -33.08
N VAL A 647 -14.38 -45.71 -31.96
CA VAL A 647 -14.17 -44.26 -31.92
C VAL A 647 -12.79 -43.98 -31.30
N LYS A 648 -12.02 -43.13 -31.97
CA LYS A 648 -10.70 -42.65 -31.57
C LYS A 648 -10.84 -41.34 -30.81
N TYR A 649 -10.14 -41.25 -29.70
CA TYR A 649 -10.09 -40.10 -28.80
C TYR A 649 -8.66 -39.63 -28.66
N LYS A 650 -8.43 -38.34 -28.88
CA LYS A 650 -7.09 -37.75 -28.79
C LYS A 650 -7.14 -36.40 -28.11
N LEU A 651 -6.37 -36.23 -27.04
CA LEU A 651 -6.08 -34.91 -26.48
C LEU A 651 -4.88 -34.29 -27.21
N TYR A 652 -4.97 -33.00 -27.53
CA TYR A 652 -3.89 -32.27 -28.20
C TYR A 652 -3.95 -30.77 -27.85
N ALA A 653 -2.82 -30.09 -28.07
CA ALA A 653 -2.72 -28.65 -27.89
C ALA A 653 -3.31 -27.90 -29.09
N PHE A 654 -4.06 -26.84 -28.83
CA PHE A 654 -4.48 -25.84 -29.82
C PHE A 654 -4.18 -24.45 -29.25
N GLY A 655 -3.05 -23.87 -29.69
CA GLY A 655 -2.47 -22.71 -29.00
C GLY A 655 -2.07 -23.08 -27.57
N ASP A 656 -2.57 -22.33 -26.59
CA ASP A 656 -2.34 -22.58 -25.15
C ASP A 656 -3.44 -23.40 -24.47
N MET A 657 -4.41 -23.93 -25.23
CA MET A 657 -5.53 -24.70 -24.69
C MET A 657 -5.46 -26.19 -25.05
N VAL A 658 -6.11 -27.02 -24.23
CA VAL A 658 -6.35 -28.45 -24.52
C VAL A 658 -7.62 -28.62 -25.34
N LYS A 659 -7.54 -29.42 -26.41
CA LYS A 659 -8.68 -29.94 -27.16
C LYS A 659 -8.76 -31.46 -27.10
N LEU A 660 -9.98 -32.00 -27.19
CA LEU A 660 -10.28 -33.42 -27.40
C LEU A 660 -10.85 -33.60 -28.80
N SER A 661 -10.24 -34.45 -29.62
CA SER A 661 -10.82 -34.91 -30.88
C SER A 661 -11.51 -36.25 -30.69
N VAL A 662 -12.71 -36.39 -31.25
CA VAL A 662 -13.54 -37.61 -31.27
C VAL A 662 -13.81 -38.00 -32.74
N GLY A 663 -13.11 -39.01 -33.25
CA GLY A 663 -13.16 -39.41 -34.68
C GLY A 663 -13.34 -40.91 -34.92
N GLN A 664 -13.67 -41.34 -36.14
CA GLN A 664 -13.71 -42.76 -36.52
C GLN A 664 -12.34 -43.23 -37.06
N SER A 665 -11.96 -44.49 -36.84
CA SER A 665 -10.97 -45.13 -37.72
C SER A 665 -11.59 -45.23 -39.11
N SER A 666 -10.94 -44.65 -40.12
CA SER A 666 -11.39 -44.64 -41.51
C SER A 666 -12.08 -45.93 -41.98
N THR A 667 -13.35 -45.84 -42.40
CA THR A 667 -13.87 -46.20 -43.74
C THR A 667 -15.41 -46.10 -43.76
N SER A 668 -15.94 -45.36 -44.75
CA SER A 668 -17.37 -45.19 -45.15
C SER A 668 -18.15 -44.00 -44.54
N PRO A 669 -19.03 -43.32 -45.32
CA PRO A 669 -19.62 -42.03 -44.96
C PRO A 669 -20.82 -42.18 -44.01
N ASP A 670 -20.90 -41.30 -43.01
CA ASP A 670 -21.95 -41.29 -41.96
C ASP A 670 -23.15 -40.42 -42.37
N PRO A 671 -24.34 -40.69 -41.82
CA PRO A 671 -25.62 -40.16 -42.27
C PRO A 671 -25.90 -38.75 -41.73
N THR A 672 -26.88 -38.12 -42.36
CA THR A 672 -27.36 -36.76 -42.13
C THR A 672 -27.81 -36.50 -40.68
N PRO A 673 -27.35 -35.41 -40.02
CA PRO A 673 -27.78 -35.03 -38.67
C PRO A 673 -29.24 -34.56 -38.64
N THR A 674 -29.93 -34.84 -37.53
CA THR A 674 -31.31 -34.40 -37.25
C THR A 674 -31.30 -32.97 -36.71
N ILE A 675 -32.04 -32.07 -37.38
CA ILE A 675 -32.12 -30.62 -37.14
C ILE A 675 -32.95 -30.32 -35.87
N PRO A 676 -32.47 -29.53 -34.89
CA PRO A 676 -33.27 -29.01 -33.78
C PRO A 676 -34.34 -28.02 -34.26
N ALA A 677 -35.49 -27.97 -33.58
CA ALA A 677 -36.56 -27.01 -33.85
C ALA A 677 -36.08 -25.56 -33.62
N GLU A 678 -36.21 -24.73 -34.67
CA GLU A 678 -35.92 -23.29 -34.78
C GLU A 678 -34.67 -22.75 -34.04
N VAL A 679 -33.56 -22.63 -34.79
CA VAL A 679 -32.39 -21.86 -34.39
C VAL A 679 -32.69 -20.36 -34.60
N PRO A 680 -32.55 -19.49 -33.58
CA PRO A 680 -32.82 -18.07 -33.74
C PRO A 680 -31.83 -17.41 -34.71
N ASN A 681 -32.34 -16.58 -35.61
CA ASN A 681 -31.58 -15.87 -36.63
C ASN A 681 -30.78 -14.70 -36.02
N VAL A 682 -29.60 -14.99 -35.48
CA VAL A 682 -28.68 -14.03 -34.87
C VAL A 682 -27.45 -13.86 -35.75
N LEU A 683 -27.04 -12.62 -36.00
CA LEU A 683 -25.80 -12.32 -36.70
C LEU A 683 -24.61 -12.56 -35.77
N LYS A 684 -23.67 -13.39 -36.21
CA LYS A 684 -22.36 -13.60 -35.60
C LYS A 684 -21.31 -12.97 -36.49
N HIS A 685 -20.32 -12.33 -35.91
CA HIS A 685 -19.22 -11.72 -36.64
C HIS A 685 -17.94 -11.63 -35.83
N ASP A 686 -16.82 -11.58 -36.53
CA ASP A 686 -15.51 -11.22 -35.96
C ASP A 686 -14.60 -10.65 -37.06
N ILE A 687 -13.65 -9.80 -36.66
CA ILE A 687 -12.59 -9.31 -37.54
C ILE A 687 -11.30 -10.05 -37.22
N SER A 688 -10.86 -10.85 -38.17
CA SER A 688 -9.64 -11.64 -38.05
C SER A 688 -8.38 -10.85 -38.39
N LYS A 689 -8.51 -9.78 -39.20
CA LYS A 689 -7.35 -9.03 -39.71
C LYS A 689 -7.73 -7.63 -40.18
N PHE A 690 -6.85 -6.67 -39.86
CA PHE A 690 -6.76 -5.39 -40.54
C PHE A 690 -5.43 -5.31 -41.29
N ASN A 691 -5.44 -4.69 -42.46
CA ASN A 691 -4.24 -4.39 -43.22
C ASN A 691 -4.34 -3.02 -43.88
N ARG A 692 -3.21 -2.36 -44.07
CA ARG A 692 -3.12 -1.08 -44.77
C ARG A 692 -2.25 -1.25 -46.00
N VAL A 693 -2.76 -0.80 -47.15
CA VAL A 693 -1.99 -0.70 -48.40
C VAL A 693 -2.27 0.68 -48.98
N ASP A 694 -1.27 1.57 -48.93
CA ASP A 694 -1.37 2.97 -49.34
C ASP A 694 -2.50 3.75 -48.62
N ASN A 695 -3.48 4.25 -49.37
CA ASN A 695 -4.69 4.94 -48.89
C ASN A 695 -5.87 3.99 -48.63
N ASN A 696 -5.69 2.68 -48.82
CA ASN A 696 -6.76 1.70 -48.65
C ASN A 696 -6.67 1.00 -47.30
N LEU A 697 -7.80 0.98 -46.59
CA LEU A 697 -8.03 0.13 -45.43
C LEU A 697 -8.59 -1.20 -45.91
N GLN A 698 -7.89 -2.29 -45.62
CA GLN A 698 -8.32 -3.66 -45.90
C GLN A 698 -8.72 -4.36 -44.61
N ILE A 699 -9.83 -5.09 -44.66
CA ILE A 699 -10.37 -5.87 -43.54
C ILE A 699 -10.65 -7.29 -43.99
N GLU A 700 -10.40 -8.27 -43.13
CA GLU A 700 -10.81 -9.65 -43.32
C GLU A 700 -11.45 -10.19 -42.04
N GLY A 701 -12.56 -10.90 -42.19
CA GLY A 701 -13.30 -11.45 -41.08
C GLY A 701 -14.27 -12.52 -41.53
N PHE A 702 -15.15 -12.92 -40.61
CA PHE A 702 -16.30 -13.75 -40.93
C PHE A 702 -17.55 -13.14 -40.34
N ALA A 703 -18.68 -13.33 -41.02
CA ALA A 703 -19.99 -13.05 -40.45
C ALA A 703 -21.03 -14.02 -41.02
N PHE A 704 -22.05 -14.35 -40.25
CA PHE A 704 -23.12 -15.24 -40.70
C PHE A 704 -24.35 -15.15 -39.80
N ILE A 705 -25.51 -15.53 -40.34
CA ILE A 705 -26.75 -15.61 -39.58
C ILE A 705 -26.96 -17.06 -39.16
N THR A 706 -27.06 -17.31 -37.86
CA THR A 706 -27.35 -18.67 -37.36
C THR A 706 -28.72 -19.14 -37.84
N GLY A 707 -28.87 -20.44 -38.13
CA GLY A 707 -30.14 -21.03 -38.57
C GLY A 707 -30.40 -20.97 -40.09
N ILE A 708 -29.39 -20.61 -40.89
CA ILE A 708 -29.49 -20.54 -42.36
C ILE A 708 -28.19 -21.10 -42.99
N ASN A 709 -28.31 -21.80 -44.12
CA ASN A 709 -27.17 -22.44 -44.81
C ASN A 709 -26.32 -21.40 -45.53
N ALA A 710 -25.20 -20.95 -44.96
CA ALA A 710 -24.23 -20.11 -45.63
C ALA A 710 -23.16 -20.93 -46.39
N ASP A 711 -23.55 -21.51 -47.53
CA ASP A 711 -22.66 -22.26 -48.44
C ASP A 711 -22.66 -21.73 -49.89
N ASP A 712 -21.89 -22.36 -50.78
CA ASP A 712 -21.76 -21.92 -52.19
C ASP A 712 -23.07 -22.05 -53.00
N LYS A 713 -24.09 -22.76 -52.49
CA LYS A 713 -25.38 -22.97 -53.15
C LYS A 713 -26.39 -21.88 -52.81
N VAL A 714 -26.15 -21.06 -51.79
CA VAL A 714 -27.01 -19.93 -51.44
C VAL A 714 -26.39 -18.60 -51.90
N ASN A 715 -27.27 -17.62 -52.12
CA ASN A 715 -26.83 -16.26 -52.40
C ASN A 715 -26.62 -15.52 -51.07
N ILE A 716 -25.41 -15.65 -50.52
CA ILE A 716 -24.96 -14.88 -49.36
C ILE A 716 -24.13 -13.68 -49.83
N LYS A 717 -24.42 -12.52 -49.25
CA LYS A 717 -23.72 -11.26 -49.49
C LYS A 717 -23.30 -10.65 -48.17
N HIS A 718 -22.00 -10.39 -48.04
CA HIS A 718 -21.44 -9.55 -46.98
C HIS A 718 -21.32 -8.12 -47.46
N GLU A 719 -21.77 -7.19 -46.63
CA GLU A 719 -21.55 -5.76 -46.80
C GLU A 719 -20.91 -5.23 -45.53
N VAL A 720 -19.81 -4.53 -45.70
CA VAL A 720 -19.17 -3.78 -44.62
C VAL A 720 -19.23 -2.31 -44.97
N TYR A 721 -19.55 -1.48 -43.99
CA TYR A 721 -19.65 -0.05 -44.20
C TYR A 721 -19.36 0.71 -42.92
N PHE A 722 -18.88 1.94 -43.10
CA PHE A 722 -18.87 2.94 -42.04
C PHE A 722 -20.21 3.67 -42.03
N MET A 723 -20.78 3.86 -40.85
CA MET A 723 -21.93 4.75 -40.67
C MET A 723 -21.50 5.99 -39.89
N ASN A 724 -21.76 7.17 -40.45
CA ASN A 724 -21.53 8.44 -39.78
C ASN A 724 -22.48 8.57 -38.57
N LEU A 725 -21.93 8.91 -37.40
CA LEU A 725 -22.69 9.01 -36.16
C LEU A 725 -23.59 10.24 -36.13
N GLU A 726 -23.17 11.34 -36.75
CA GLU A 726 -23.93 12.57 -36.95
C GLU A 726 -25.04 12.37 -38.00
N THR A 727 -24.66 12.15 -39.25
CA THR A 727 -25.56 12.28 -40.41
C THR A 727 -26.28 10.98 -40.77
N LYS A 728 -25.87 9.86 -40.17
CA LYS A 728 -26.28 8.49 -40.54
C LYS A 728 -25.90 8.10 -41.98
N GLU A 729 -25.06 8.90 -42.64
CA GLU A 729 -24.51 8.60 -43.96
C GLU A 729 -23.72 7.29 -43.91
N VAL A 730 -23.95 6.43 -44.90
CA VAL A 730 -23.30 5.12 -45.02
C VAL A 730 -22.22 5.18 -46.10
N LEU A 731 -21.00 4.81 -45.73
CA LEU A 731 -19.83 4.75 -46.60
C LEU A 731 -19.42 3.28 -46.79
N PRO A 732 -19.78 2.67 -47.93
CA PRO A 732 -19.58 1.24 -48.14
C PRO A 732 -18.12 0.89 -48.46
N PHE A 733 -17.69 -0.27 -47.98
CA PHE A 733 -16.47 -0.93 -48.46
C PHE A 733 -16.79 -1.68 -49.75
N VAL A 734 -15.81 -1.74 -50.66
CA VAL A 734 -15.82 -2.74 -51.72
C VAL A 734 -15.61 -4.09 -51.06
N THR A 735 -16.67 -4.89 -50.95
CA THR A 735 -16.69 -6.14 -50.17
C THR A 735 -16.78 -7.35 -51.09
N GLU A 736 -15.99 -8.37 -50.80
CA GLU A 736 -16.02 -9.68 -51.44
C GLU A 736 -16.37 -10.75 -50.40
N THR A 737 -17.31 -11.63 -50.73
CA THR A 737 -17.67 -12.78 -49.89
C THR A 737 -16.78 -13.97 -50.25
N LYS A 738 -16.19 -14.60 -49.24
CA LYS A 738 -15.21 -15.68 -49.36
C LYS A 738 -15.73 -16.98 -48.72
N THR A 739 -15.31 -18.09 -49.30
CA THR A 739 -15.51 -19.42 -48.72
C THR A 739 -14.28 -19.79 -47.90
N LEU A 740 -14.50 -20.18 -46.64
CA LEU A 740 -13.45 -20.62 -45.73
C LEU A 740 -12.87 -21.95 -46.21
N SER A 741 -11.56 -22.15 -46.01
CA SER A 741 -10.86 -23.40 -46.36
C SER A 741 -11.34 -24.60 -45.52
N THR A 742 -11.88 -24.34 -44.33
CA THR A 742 -12.57 -25.31 -43.49
C THR A 742 -13.90 -24.70 -43.05
N PRO A 743 -15.04 -25.27 -43.45
CA PRO A 743 -16.35 -24.79 -43.01
C PRO A 743 -16.47 -24.79 -41.48
N ILE A 744 -17.16 -23.80 -40.93
CA ILE A 744 -17.59 -23.85 -39.54
C ILE A 744 -18.77 -24.81 -39.48
N ALA A 745 -18.58 -25.95 -38.82
CA ALA A 745 -19.72 -26.74 -38.38
C ALA A 745 -20.29 -26.01 -37.15
N LEU A 746 -21.60 -25.74 -37.12
CA LEU A 746 -22.32 -25.37 -35.89
C LEU A 746 -23.35 -26.44 -35.47
N GLY A 747 -23.33 -27.61 -36.15
CA GLY A 747 -24.11 -28.83 -35.84
C GLY A 747 -25.59 -28.61 -35.61
N ASP A 748 -26.08 -27.50 -36.13
CA ASP A 748 -27.45 -27.06 -36.18
C ASP A 748 -28.15 -27.52 -37.48
N GLY A 749 -27.46 -28.35 -38.27
CA GLY A 749 -27.94 -28.84 -39.57
C GLY A 749 -27.74 -27.85 -40.71
N TYR A 750 -27.10 -26.70 -40.45
CA TYR A 750 -26.76 -25.71 -41.44
C TYR A 750 -25.25 -25.72 -41.75
N THR A 751 -24.90 -25.38 -42.98
CA THR A 751 -23.51 -25.34 -43.47
C THR A 751 -23.02 -23.90 -43.47
N TYR A 752 -21.91 -23.62 -42.79
CA TYR A 752 -21.29 -22.29 -42.76
C TYR A 752 -19.90 -22.33 -43.38
N SER A 753 -19.86 -22.46 -44.71
CA SER A 753 -18.62 -22.45 -45.47
C SER A 753 -18.34 -21.10 -46.12
N LYS A 754 -19.38 -20.40 -46.60
CA LYS A 754 -19.29 -19.14 -47.35
C LYS A 754 -19.57 -17.91 -46.46
N ILE A 755 -18.87 -17.85 -45.34
CA ILE A 755 -19.09 -16.85 -44.28
C ILE A 755 -17.92 -15.89 -44.11
N GLY A 756 -16.83 -16.10 -44.85
CA GLY A 756 -15.69 -15.19 -44.85
C GLY A 756 -16.01 -13.94 -45.67
N PHE A 757 -15.36 -12.83 -45.35
CA PHE A 757 -15.38 -11.66 -46.22
C PHE A 757 -14.04 -10.95 -46.21
N SER A 758 -13.79 -10.18 -47.27
CA SER A 758 -12.80 -9.11 -47.27
C SER A 758 -13.42 -7.81 -47.75
N GLY A 759 -13.10 -6.71 -47.07
CA GLY A 759 -13.52 -5.37 -47.46
C GLY A 759 -12.32 -4.49 -47.76
N THR A 760 -12.45 -3.61 -48.75
CA THR A 760 -11.49 -2.52 -49.01
C THR A 760 -12.21 -1.18 -49.02
N PHE A 761 -11.67 -0.20 -48.29
CA PHE A 761 -12.19 1.16 -48.24
C PHE A 761 -11.10 2.18 -48.55
N ASP A 762 -11.35 3.05 -49.52
CA ASP A 762 -10.45 4.16 -49.85
C ASP A 762 -10.64 5.31 -48.87
N THR A 763 -9.68 5.44 -47.94
CA THR A 763 -9.71 6.45 -46.88
C THR A 763 -9.55 7.88 -47.42
N SER A 764 -9.11 8.06 -48.68
CA SER A 764 -9.04 9.38 -49.32
C SER A 764 -10.43 9.95 -49.63
N THR A 765 -11.46 9.10 -49.72
CA THR A 765 -12.86 9.53 -49.98
C THR A 765 -13.61 9.92 -48.70
N LEU A 766 -13.03 9.63 -47.53
CA LEU A 766 -13.70 9.80 -46.24
C LEU A 766 -14.00 11.29 -45.92
N PRO A 767 -15.27 11.68 -45.71
CA PRO A 767 -15.60 13.02 -45.23
C PRO A 767 -15.19 13.21 -43.76
N THR A 768 -15.10 14.45 -43.31
CA THR A 768 -14.89 14.77 -41.89
C THR A 768 -16.08 14.28 -41.08
N GLY A 769 -15.83 13.60 -39.96
CA GLY A 769 -16.90 13.05 -39.11
C GLY A 769 -16.46 11.90 -38.22
N ASN A 770 -17.41 11.36 -37.45
CA ASN A 770 -17.22 10.20 -36.60
C ASN A 770 -18.00 9.01 -37.18
N PHE A 771 -17.37 7.84 -37.27
CA PHE A 771 -17.93 6.69 -37.95
C PHE A 771 -17.86 5.43 -37.09
N VAL A 772 -18.89 4.58 -37.17
CA VAL A 772 -18.93 3.22 -36.59
C VAL A 772 -18.84 2.20 -37.72
N LEU A 773 -18.07 1.13 -37.51
CA LEU A 773 -17.99 0.01 -38.44
C LEU A 773 -19.17 -0.94 -38.23
N TYR A 774 -19.89 -1.22 -39.32
CA TYR A 774 -20.99 -2.18 -39.34
C TYR A 774 -20.68 -3.32 -40.30
N VAL A 775 -21.13 -4.52 -39.94
CA VAL A 775 -21.23 -5.65 -40.86
C VAL A 775 -22.69 -6.00 -41.05
N LYS A 776 -23.05 -6.26 -42.30
CA LYS A 776 -24.37 -6.69 -42.73
C LYS A 776 -24.23 -7.97 -43.54
N VAL A 777 -25.06 -8.95 -43.23
CA VAL A 777 -25.18 -10.20 -43.97
C VAL A 777 -26.59 -10.26 -44.56
N THR A 778 -26.65 -10.48 -45.87
CA THR A 778 -27.89 -10.74 -46.59
C THR A 778 -27.85 -12.16 -47.12
N GLU A 779 -28.81 -12.97 -46.72
CA GLU A 779 -28.91 -14.38 -47.08
C GLU A 779 -30.38 -14.74 -47.33
N ASN A 780 -30.73 -15.18 -48.53
CA ASN A 780 -32.10 -15.62 -48.89
C ASN A 780 -33.23 -14.65 -48.45
N ASN A 781 -33.04 -13.35 -48.68
CA ASN A 781 -33.93 -12.24 -48.27
C ASN A 781 -34.01 -11.96 -46.76
N ILE A 782 -33.21 -12.64 -45.94
CA ILE A 782 -33.03 -12.30 -44.53
C ILE A 782 -31.80 -11.40 -44.42
N GLU A 783 -32.03 -10.21 -43.86
CA GLU A 783 -31.02 -9.20 -43.66
C GLU A 783 -30.79 -8.99 -42.17
N LYS A 784 -29.53 -9.11 -41.73
CA LYS A 784 -29.13 -8.75 -40.38
C LYS A 784 -27.89 -7.86 -40.46
N LYS A 785 -27.84 -6.85 -39.60
CA LYS A 785 -26.69 -5.95 -39.43
C LYS A 785 -26.33 -5.84 -37.96
N ALA A 786 -25.05 -5.65 -37.67
CA ALA A 786 -24.55 -5.40 -36.31
C ALA A 786 -23.36 -4.44 -36.33
N GLU A 787 -23.20 -3.72 -35.22
CA GLU A 787 -21.96 -3.01 -34.92
C GLU A 787 -20.84 -4.04 -34.71
N VAL A 788 -19.68 -3.77 -35.31
CA VAL A 788 -18.52 -4.64 -35.13
C VAL A 788 -17.89 -4.34 -33.77
N VAL A 789 -17.73 -5.37 -32.93
CA VAL A 789 -17.21 -5.27 -31.56
C VAL A 789 -16.00 -6.17 -31.39
N ASN A 790 -15.01 -5.77 -30.59
CA ASN A 790 -13.84 -6.60 -30.29
C ASN A 790 -13.25 -6.27 -28.91
N TYR A 791 -13.08 -7.30 -28.07
CA TYR A 791 -12.54 -7.18 -26.71
C TYR A 791 -11.00 -7.23 -26.65
N TYR A 792 -10.32 -7.45 -27.78
CA TYR A 792 -8.86 -7.55 -27.89
C TYR A 792 -8.29 -6.40 -28.73
N THR A 793 -7.29 -5.68 -28.21
CA THR A 793 -6.67 -4.53 -28.91
C THR A 793 -5.60 -4.89 -29.94
N SER A 794 -5.24 -6.16 -30.05
CA SER A 794 -4.24 -6.65 -31.03
C SER A 794 -4.70 -6.57 -32.48
N VAL A 795 -5.95 -6.14 -32.73
CA VAL A 795 -6.60 -6.12 -34.05
C VAL A 795 -7.19 -4.72 -34.32
N VAL A 796 -6.42 -3.64 -34.10
CA VAL A 796 -6.80 -2.24 -34.45
C VAL A 796 -5.79 -1.69 -35.47
N PRO A 797 -6.21 -1.03 -36.57
CA PRO A 797 -5.29 -0.43 -37.53
C PRO A 797 -4.46 0.72 -36.94
N GLU A 798 -3.28 0.96 -37.52
CA GLU A 798 -2.52 2.18 -37.27
C GLU A 798 -3.22 3.43 -37.82
N ASN A 799 -3.03 4.58 -37.17
CA ASN A 799 -3.59 5.87 -37.60
C ASN A 799 -3.03 6.30 -38.97
N ILE A 800 -3.83 7.06 -39.73
CA ILE A 800 -3.45 7.60 -41.04
C ILE A 800 -3.37 9.13 -40.93
N THR A 801 -2.16 9.66 -41.06
CA THR A 801 -1.93 11.11 -41.11
C THR A 801 -1.42 11.50 -42.50
N THR A 802 -2.09 12.45 -43.13
CA THR A 802 -1.70 13.08 -44.41
C THR A 802 -1.78 14.59 -44.25
N ASP A 803 -1.25 15.35 -45.22
CA ASP A 803 -1.23 16.83 -45.16
C ASP A 803 -2.64 17.46 -44.95
N ASN A 804 -3.71 16.74 -45.32
CA ASN A 804 -5.09 17.24 -45.29
C ASN A 804 -6.08 16.39 -44.44
N LYS A 805 -5.67 15.26 -43.86
CA LYS A 805 -6.55 14.39 -43.04
C LYS A 805 -5.82 13.70 -41.90
N ASN A 806 -6.48 13.60 -40.75
CA ASN A 806 -6.05 12.83 -39.59
C ASN A 806 -7.10 11.77 -39.27
N ILE A 807 -6.87 10.54 -39.72
CA ILE A 807 -7.80 9.42 -39.53
C ILE A 807 -7.30 8.56 -38.38
N ARG A 808 -8.13 8.44 -37.35
CA ARG A 808 -7.82 7.69 -36.13
C ARG A 808 -8.77 6.52 -35.96
N PHE A 809 -8.21 5.33 -35.72
CA PHE A 809 -8.98 4.13 -35.41
C PHE A 809 -8.94 3.84 -33.93
N LEU A 810 -10.09 3.49 -33.35
CA LEU A 810 -10.18 3.17 -31.94
C LEU A 810 -11.25 2.11 -31.66
N ILE A 811 -11.09 1.41 -30.55
CA ILE A 811 -12.15 0.62 -29.93
C ILE A 811 -12.74 1.49 -28.82
N SER A 812 -14.06 1.53 -28.69
CA SER A 812 -14.76 2.33 -27.68
C SER A 812 -15.29 1.45 -26.55
N PRO A 813 -14.57 1.32 -25.41
CA PRO A 813 -14.98 0.42 -24.33
C PRO A 813 -16.34 0.81 -23.71
N SER A 814 -16.63 2.11 -23.65
CA SER A 814 -17.92 2.62 -23.16
C SER A 814 -19.12 2.30 -24.06
N PHE A 815 -18.88 1.75 -25.25
CA PHE A 815 -19.91 1.37 -26.23
C PHE A 815 -19.70 -0.07 -26.68
N ASN A 816 -19.68 -0.99 -25.71
CA ASN A 816 -19.54 -2.44 -25.94
C ASN A 816 -18.32 -2.83 -26.79
N PHE A 817 -17.21 -2.10 -26.62
CA PHE A 817 -15.99 -2.30 -27.40
C PHE A 817 -16.20 -2.25 -28.93
N ARG A 818 -17.11 -1.39 -29.40
CA ARG A 818 -17.33 -1.20 -30.85
C ARG A 818 -16.14 -0.52 -31.54
N TYR A 819 -15.92 -0.86 -32.80
CA TYR A 819 -14.96 -0.18 -33.67
C TYR A 819 -15.48 1.18 -34.12
N GLU A 820 -14.70 2.23 -33.86
CA GLU A 820 -14.93 3.57 -34.36
C GLU A 820 -13.74 4.07 -35.19
N MET A 821 -14.04 4.93 -36.16
CA MET A 821 -13.07 5.67 -36.94
C MET A 821 -13.44 7.15 -36.88
N ARG A 822 -12.44 8.00 -36.72
CA ARG A 822 -12.60 9.46 -36.74
C ARG A 822 -11.80 10.01 -37.90
N ASN A 823 -12.40 10.91 -38.65
CA ASN A 823 -11.70 11.80 -39.55
C ASN A 823 -11.98 13.21 -39.08
N ASP A 824 -11.12 13.73 -38.22
CA ASP A 824 -11.28 15.05 -37.65
C ASP A 824 -10.16 15.99 -38.12
N ASN A 825 -10.47 17.29 -38.20
CA ASN A 825 -9.46 18.31 -38.51
C ASN A 825 -8.53 18.59 -37.32
N ILE A 826 -8.62 17.79 -36.26
CA ILE A 826 -7.92 18.01 -35.00
C ILE A 826 -6.43 17.79 -35.21
N LYS A 827 -5.65 18.88 -35.07
CA LYS A 827 -4.20 18.90 -35.24
C LYS A 827 -3.46 18.50 -33.95
N ILE A 828 -3.93 17.46 -33.28
CA ILE A 828 -3.22 16.88 -32.14
C ILE A 828 -2.22 15.86 -32.68
N ASP A 829 -0.95 16.04 -32.33
CA ASP A 829 0.09 15.05 -32.57
C ASP A 829 -0.20 13.78 -31.76
N ALA A 830 -0.50 12.67 -32.42
CA ALA A 830 -0.79 11.42 -31.71
C ALA A 830 0.44 10.82 -31.02
N SER A 831 1.67 11.19 -31.45
CA SER A 831 2.91 10.64 -30.89
C SER A 831 3.21 11.11 -29.47
N ILE A 832 2.59 12.21 -29.03
CA ILE A 832 2.72 12.71 -27.65
C ILE A 832 1.82 11.96 -26.65
N ILE A 833 0.88 11.15 -27.13
CA ILE A 833 0.00 10.33 -26.29
C ILE A 833 0.76 9.07 -25.87
N LYS A 834 0.87 8.84 -24.56
CA LYS A 834 1.54 7.68 -23.97
C LYS A 834 0.72 7.17 -22.79
N LYS A 835 0.10 6.00 -22.94
CA LYS A 835 -0.72 5.34 -21.91
C LYS A 835 -0.10 4.00 -21.48
N PRO A 836 -0.21 3.61 -20.20
CA PRO A 836 0.30 2.31 -19.71
C PRO A 836 -0.73 1.19 -19.77
N THR A 837 -1.99 1.46 -20.12
CA THR A 837 -3.02 0.43 -20.26
C THR A 837 -3.97 0.82 -21.38
N ILE A 838 -4.70 -0.17 -21.90
CA ILE A 838 -5.75 0.03 -22.89
C ILE A 838 -7.04 0.63 -22.30
N ASN A 839 -7.16 0.68 -20.97
CA ASN A 839 -8.33 1.23 -20.30
C ASN A 839 -8.50 2.72 -20.62
N PRO A 840 -9.75 3.21 -20.78
CA PRO A 840 -10.00 4.61 -21.05
C PRO A 840 -9.51 5.47 -19.86
N THR A 841 -9.05 6.67 -20.15
CA THR A 841 -8.78 7.67 -19.10
C THR A 841 -10.09 8.02 -18.42
N VAL A 842 -10.07 8.11 -17.09
CA VAL A 842 -11.26 8.49 -16.33
C VAL A 842 -11.38 9.98 -16.33
N PHE A 843 -12.60 10.47 -16.52
CA PHE A 843 -12.94 11.85 -16.36
C PHE A 843 -14.35 11.96 -15.80
N ASP A 844 -14.52 12.83 -14.82
CA ASP A 844 -15.81 13.34 -14.38
C ASP A 844 -15.63 14.80 -13.91
N PHE A 845 -16.72 15.55 -13.82
CA PHE A 845 -16.71 16.91 -13.31
C PHE A 845 -17.74 17.08 -12.20
N THR A 846 -17.37 17.88 -11.20
CA THR A 846 -18.25 18.25 -10.07
C THR A 846 -18.90 19.60 -10.29
N ASN A 847 -18.22 20.49 -11.02
CA ASN A 847 -18.72 21.78 -11.41
C ASN A 847 -18.29 22.07 -12.85
N LEU A 848 -19.26 22.30 -13.72
CA LEU A 848 -19.03 22.86 -15.05
C LEU A 848 -20.09 23.92 -15.22
N LYS A 849 -19.72 25.18 -15.18
CA LYS A 849 -20.69 26.27 -15.11
C LYS A 849 -20.35 27.41 -16.05
N LEU A 850 -21.35 27.86 -16.79
CA LEU A 850 -21.30 29.13 -17.51
C LEU A 850 -21.86 30.25 -16.61
N THR A 851 -21.10 31.32 -16.44
CA THR A 851 -21.57 32.55 -15.79
C THR A 851 -21.03 33.72 -16.60
N ASP A 852 -21.91 34.55 -17.13
CA ASP A 852 -21.58 35.61 -18.09
C ASP A 852 -20.81 35.05 -19.31
N SER A 853 -19.58 35.53 -19.56
CA SER A 853 -18.67 35.00 -20.59
C SER A 853 -17.68 33.97 -20.06
N LYS A 854 -17.80 33.51 -18.81
CA LYS A 854 -16.80 32.66 -18.18
C LYS A 854 -17.26 31.21 -18.03
N LEU A 855 -16.36 30.29 -18.36
CA LEU A 855 -16.49 28.87 -18.09
C LEU A 855 -15.66 28.51 -16.86
N SER A 856 -16.35 28.16 -15.78
CA SER A 856 -15.73 27.55 -14.59
C SER A 856 -15.80 26.03 -14.71
N VAL A 857 -14.67 25.35 -14.55
CA VAL A 857 -14.56 23.90 -14.53
C VAL A 857 -13.89 23.45 -13.24
N GLU A 858 -14.48 22.49 -12.55
CA GLU A 858 -13.88 21.70 -11.49
C GLU A 858 -14.21 20.23 -11.71
N GLY A 859 -13.18 19.40 -11.79
CA GLY A 859 -13.36 18.00 -12.08
C GLY A 859 -12.21 17.14 -11.61
N VAL A 860 -12.31 15.87 -11.95
CA VAL A 860 -11.34 14.84 -11.64
C VAL A 860 -11.03 14.05 -12.90
N SER A 861 -9.76 13.80 -13.17
CA SER A 861 -9.37 12.92 -14.26
C SER A 861 -8.00 12.28 -14.03
N TRP A 862 -7.87 11.01 -14.41
CA TRP A 862 -6.61 10.29 -14.31
C TRP A 862 -6.43 9.32 -15.47
N ILE A 863 -5.17 9.16 -15.90
CA ILE A 863 -4.77 8.18 -16.91
C ILE A 863 -4.80 6.79 -16.28
N SER A 864 -5.48 5.85 -16.94
CA SER A 864 -5.61 4.52 -16.41
C SER A 864 -4.29 3.76 -16.42
N GLY A 865 -3.89 3.25 -15.25
CA GLY A 865 -2.60 2.62 -14.99
C GLY A 865 -1.54 3.57 -14.43
N VAL A 866 -1.90 4.82 -14.11
CA VAL A 866 -0.95 5.85 -13.66
C VAL A 866 -1.38 6.44 -12.32
N ASP A 867 -0.46 6.48 -11.36
CA ASP A 867 -0.66 7.26 -10.15
C ASP A 867 -0.71 8.76 -10.51
N THR A 868 -1.86 9.38 -10.25
CA THR A 868 -2.09 10.80 -10.47
C THR A 868 -1.99 11.52 -9.14
N ILE A 869 -0.75 11.66 -8.69
CA ILE A 869 -0.33 12.22 -7.40
C ILE A 869 0.73 13.29 -7.62
N LYS A 870 0.88 14.23 -6.68
CA LYS A 870 1.73 15.41 -6.81
C LYS A 870 3.17 15.12 -7.27
N THR A 871 3.80 14.04 -6.82
CA THR A 871 5.18 13.66 -7.22
C THR A 871 5.30 13.27 -8.69
N ASN A 872 4.19 12.86 -9.30
CA ASN A 872 4.09 12.55 -10.72
C ASN A 872 3.76 13.80 -11.54
N ASN A 873 3.77 14.99 -10.93
CA ASN A 873 3.53 16.27 -11.59
C ASN A 873 2.28 16.26 -12.50
N PRO A 874 1.11 15.91 -11.98
CA PRO A 874 -0.12 15.90 -12.75
C PRO A 874 -0.40 17.30 -13.28
N ALA A 875 -0.62 17.41 -14.59
CA ALA A 875 -0.90 18.66 -15.25
C ALA A 875 -2.14 18.50 -16.12
N TYR A 876 -2.95 19.56 -16.19
CA TYR A 876 -4.22 19.58 -16.90
C TYR A 876 -4.31 20.83 -17.76
N LYS A 877 -4.83 20.68 -18.97
CA LYS A 877 -5.23 21.78 -19.83
C LYS A 877 -6.61 21.51 -20.39
N LEU A 878 -7.44 22.55 -20.39
CA LEU A 878 -8.67 22.58 -21.15
C LEU A 878 -8.32 23.01 -22.58
N LEU A 879 -8.61 22.15 -23.55
CA LEU A 879 -8.43 22.46 -24.95
C LEU A 879 -9.79 22.75 -25.57
N LEU A 880 -9.92 23.93 -26.18
CA LEU A 880 -11.09 24.29 -26.98
C LEU A 880 -10.68 24.20 -28.44
N VAL A 881 -11.21 23.19 -29.13
CA VAL A 881 -10.84 22.89 -30.51
C VAL A 881 -11.97 23.35 -31.42
N ASP A 882 -11.69 24.33 -32.29
CA ASP A 882 -12.68 24.82 -33.25
C ASP A 882 -12.88 23.87 -34.44
N GLU A 883 -13.84 24.18 -35.29
CA GLU A 883 -14.20 23.41 -36.48
C GLU A 883 -13.05 23.31 -37.52
N SER A 884 -12.10 24.25 -37.50
CA SER A 884 -10.89 24.22 -38.33
C SER A 884 -9.78 23.33 -37.75
N GLY A 885 -9.94 22.88 -36.50
CA GLY A 885 -8.95 22.14 -35.75
C GLY A 885 -7.92 23.00 -35.03
N ALA A 886 -8.12 24.32 -34.98
CA ALA A 886 -7.26 25.19 -34.20
C ALA A 886 -7.56 25.00 -32.70
N ILE A 887 -6.50 24.93 -31.91
CA ILE A 887 -6.57 24.59 -30.49
C ILE A 887 -6.27 25.83 -29.67
N VAL A 888 -7.20 26.22 -28.81
CA VAL A 888 -6.95 27.19 -27.74
C VAL A 888 -6.67 26.42 -26.46
N GLU A 889 -5.42 26.46 -26.01
CA GLU A 889 -4.98 25.79 -24.78
C GLU A 889 -5.18 26.67 -23.56
N ASN A 890 -5.80 26.13 -22.51
CA ASN A 890 -6.03 26.83 -21.26
C ASN A 890 -5.53 26.00 -20.10
N ALA A 891 -4.48 26.45 -19.43
CA ALA A 891 -3.92 25.75 -18.28
C ALA A 891 -4.95 25.68 -17.14
N LEU A 892 -5.12 24.48 -16.59
CA LEU A 892 -5.96 24.26 -15.41
C LEU A 892 -5.06 24.13 -14.19
N THR A 893 -5.58 24.56 -13.05
CA THR A 893 -4.88 24.43 -11.77
C THR A 893 -5.09 23.03 -11.25
N ASN A 894 -4.01 22.26 -11.13
CA ASN A 894 -4.01 21.01 -10.41
C ASN A 894 -4.34 21.23 -8.93
N LYS A 895 -5.20 20.37 -8.37
CA LYS A 895 -5.64 20.40 -6.98
C LYS A 895 -5.61 18.98 -6.42
N ALA A 896 -5.31 18.88 -5.14
CA ALA A 896 -5.64 17.67 -4.39
C ALA A 896 -7.16 17.45 -4.41
N CYS A 897 -7.58 16.23 -4.69
CA CYS A 897 -8.96 15.83 -4.55
C CYS A 897 -9.38 15.77 -3.08
N ALA A 898 -10.67 16.02 -2.82
CA ALA A 898 -11.25 15.83 -1.49
C ALA A 898 -11.16 14.37 -1.02
N VAL A 899 -11.24 13.43 -1.97
CA VAL A 899 -11.03 12.00 -1.75
C VAL A 899 -10.13 11.45 -2.85
N ASP A 900 -9.32 10.46 -2.51
CA ASP A 900 -8.59 9.69 -3.50
C ASP A 900 -9.57 8.73 -4.20
N TYR A 901 -10.06 9.14 -5.38
CA TYR A 901 -11.03 8.35 -6.16
C TYR A 901 -10.47 6.98 -6.54
N GLY A 902 -9.16 6.86 -6.77
CA GLY A 902 -8.49 5.60 -6.98
C GLY A 902 -8.73 4.65 -5.80
N LYS A 903 -8.47 5.12 -4.57
CA LYS A 903 -8.78 4.35 -3.35
C LYS A 903 -10.27 4.08 -3.18
N THR A 904 -11.12 5.05 -3.51
CA THR A 904 -12.59 4.95 -3.37
C THR A 904 -13.17 3.91 -4.34
N LEU A 905 -12.64 3.83 -5.56
CA LEU A 905 -13.03 2.89 -6.61
C LEU A 905 -12.28 1.55 -6.53
N LYS A 906 -11.49 1.33 -5.46
CA LYS A 906 -10.59 0.17 -5.30
C LYS A 906 -9.64 -0.01 -6.49
N TYR A 907 -9.30 1.09 -7.12
CA TYR A 907 -8.33 1.13 -8.19
C TYR A 907 -6.91 1.11 -7.62
N LYS A 908 -6.02 0.32 -8.25
CA LYS A 908 -4.63 0.11 -7.80
C LYS A 908 -3.81 1.40 -7.73
N TYR A 909 -4.15 2.39 -8.56
CA TYR A 909 -3.41 3.63 -8.71
C TYR A 909 -4.12 4.75 -7.96
N SER A 910 -3.34 5.54 -7.23
CA SER A 910 -3.81 6.70 -6.48
C SER A 910 -4.17 7.83 -7.42
N THR A 911 -5.27 8.51 -7.14
CA THR A 911 -5.75 9.67 -7.91
C THR A 911 -5.91 10.88 -6.98
N ALA A 912 -5.11 10.92 -5.91
CA ALA A 912 -5.22 11.94 -4.86
C ALA A 912 -5.02 13.37 -5.36
N ASP A 913 -4.24 13.58 -6.42
CA ASP A 913 -4.06 14.88 -7.09
C ASP A 913 -4.65 14.85 -8.50
N ALA A 914 -5.68 14.04 -8.72
CA ALA A 914 -6.36 13.95 -10.01
C ALA A 914 -7.35 15.08 -10.26
N CYS A 915 -7.57 15.94 -9.27
CA CYS A 915 -8.55 17.00 -9.35
C CYS A 915 -7.92 18.23 -9.97
N PHE A 916 -8.76 18.99 -10.66
CA PHE A 916 -8.35 20.20 -11.30
C PHE A 916 -9.48 21.21 -11.26
N SER A 917 -9.10 22.47 -11.39
CA SER A 917 -10.06 23.54 -11.61
C SER A 917 -9.50 24.62 -12.50
N GLY A 918 -10.37 25.34 -13.18
CA GLY A 918 -10.02 26.55 -13.87
C GLY A 918 -11.24 27.42 -14.11
N GLU A 919 -10.98 28.69 -14.38
CA GLU A 919 -11.97 29.62 -14.90
C GLU A 919 -11.38 30.25 -16.16
N TYR A 920 -12.14 30.21 -17.25
CA TYR A 920 -11.67 30.70 -18.53
C TYR A 920 -12.69 31.68 -19.14
N ASP A 921 -12.20 32.82 -19.61
CA ASP A 921 -13.02 33.83 -20.26
C ASP A 921 -13.15 33.54 -21.76
N LEU A 922 -14.37 33.21 -22.17
CA LEU A 922 -14.76 32.87 -23.53
C LEU A 922 -14.98 34.12 -24.40
N SER A 923 -14.93 35.33 -23.84
CA SER A 923 -15.19 36.58 -24.58
C SER A 923 -14.26 36.80 -25.78
N LYS A 924 -13.05 36.23 -25.71
CA LYS A 924 -11.99 36.35 -26.73
C LYS A 924 -12.11 35.31 -27.84
N LEU A 925 -12.97 34.32 -27.70
CA LEU A 925 -13.20 33.31 -28.71
C LEU A 925 -14.11 33.85 -29.83
N ALA A 926 -13.86 33.37 -31.04
CA ALA A 926 -14.71 33.64 -32.18
C ALA A 926 -16.06 32.93 -32.01
N ASN A 927 -17.07 33.38 -32.77
CA ASN A 927 -18.33 32.65 -32.85
C ASN A 927 -18.08 31.34 -33.62
N GLY A 928 -18.72 30.26 -33.17
CA GLY A 928 -18.52 28.92 -33.71
C GLY A 928 -18.74 27.83 -32.67
N THR A 929 -18.57 26.57 -33.09
CA THR A 929 -18.65 25.40 -32.20
C THR A 929 -17.25 24.90 -31.87
N TYR A 930 -17.03 24.63 -30.59
CA TYR A 930 -15.79 24.13 -30.04
C TYR A 930 -16.03 22.76 -29.41
N THR A 931 -15.18 21.78 -29.73
CA THR A 931 -15.10 20.54 -28.97
C THR A 931 -14.28 20.79 -27.71
N ILE A 932 -14.81 20.39 -26.56
CA ILE A 932 -14.13 20.55 -25.27
C ILE A 932 -13.32 19.28 -24.99
N MET A 933 -12.00 19.41 -24.92
CA MET A 933 -11.10 18.30 -24.60
C MET A 933 -10.27 18.59 -23.35
N LEU A 934 -9.84 17.52 -22.69
CA LEU A 934 -8.94 17.57 -21.55
C LEU A 934 -7.61 16.90 -21.94
N ASP A 935 -6.54 17.69 -21.88
CA ASP A 935 -5.17 17.20 -21.97
C ASP A 935 -4.64 17.03 -20.55
N LEU A 936 -4.20 15.83 -20.25
CA LEU A 936 -3.69 15.47 -18.94
C LEU A 936 -2.39 14.68 -19.06
N SER A 937 -1.46 14.95 -18.16
CA SER A 937 -0.21 14.22 -18.07
C SER A 937 0.15 13.93 -16.63
N ALA A 938 0.72 12.75 -16.37
CA ALA A 938 1.30 12.39 -15.09
C ALA A 938 2.50 11.45 -15.32
N SER A 939 3.61 11.72 -14.64
CA SER A 939 4.93 11.10 -14.83
C SER A 939 5.41 11.26 -16.28
N SER A 940 5.60 10.14 -17.00
CA SER A 940 5.95 10.13 -18.42
C SER A 940 4.75 9.86 -19.34
N TYR A 941 3.55 9.72 -18.76
CA TYR A 941 2.33 9.38 -19.48
C TYR A 941 1.51 10.64 -19.74
N ARG A 942 0.82 10.67 -20.89
CA ARG A 942 -0.03 11.77 -21.33
C ARG A 942 -1.17 11.21 -22.16
N ASP A 943 -2.37 11.73 -21.96
CA ASP A 943 -3.53 11.40 -22.75
C ASP A 943 -4.31 12.68 -23.06
N ILE A 944 -5.05 12.69 -24.18
CA ILE A 944 -5.92 13.81 -24.55
C ILE A 944 -7.28 13.24 -24.92
N ILE A 945 -8.28 13.55 -24.10
CA ILE A 945 -9.62 12.97 -24.21
C ILE A 945 -10.68 14.04 -24.48
N GLU A 946 -11.74 13.66 -25.19
CA GLU A 946 -12.97 14.47 -25.24
C GLU A 946 -13.63 14.43 -23.87
N MET A 947 -14.05 15.59 -23.36
CA MET A 947 -14.91 15.61 -22.17
C MET A 947 -16.31 15.16 -22.57
N TYR A 948 -16.95 14.38 -21.69
CA TYR A 948 -18.28 13.80 -21.92
C TYR A 948 -19.16 13.90 -20.68
N ASP A 949 -20.47 13.70 -20.84
CA ASP A 949 -21.42 13.63 -19.74
C ASP A 949 -22.61 12.71 -20.03
N TYR A 950 -22.51 11.46 -19.56
CA TYR A 950 -23.56 10.46 -19.73
C TYR A 950 -24.88 10.82 -19.04
N TYR A 951 -24.82 11.68 -18.04
CA TYR A 951 -25.97 12.06 -17.22
C TYR A 951 -26.66 13.34 -17.71
N ASN A 952 -26.15 13.94 -18.79
CA ASN A 952 -26.73 15.13 -19.40
C ASN A 952 -26.87 16.35 -18.44
N ARG A 953 -25.99 16.45 -17.44
CA ARG A 953 -25.89 17.50 -16.41
C ARG A 953 -25.31 18.81 -16.96
N ALA A 954 -24.48 18.74 -17.99
CA ALA A 954 -23.69 19.86 -18.49
C ALA A 954 -24.49 20.91 -19.28
N ASN A 955 -25.67 20.56 -19.82
CA ASN A 955 -26.43 21.41 -20.73
C ASN A 955 -26.77 22.77 -20.11
N GLN A 956 -26.21 23.84 -20.67
CA GLN A 956 -26.36 25.19 -20.16
C GLN A 956 -26.34 26.19 -21.30
N LYS A 957 -27.09 27.29 -21.13
CA LYS A 957 -27.11 28.41 -22.06
C LYS A 957 -27.14 29.72 -21.28
N VAL A 958 -26.21 30.61 -21.59
CA VAL A 958 -26.10 31.93 -20.98
C VAL A 958 -25.98 32.97 -22.09
N THR A 959 -26.75 34.04 -21.94
CA THR A 959 -26.65 35.22 -22.81
C THR A 959 -25.99 36.34 -22.03
N TYR A 960 -24.92 36.90 -22.56
CA TYR A 960 -24.18 37.99 -21.93
C TYR A 960 -23.54 38.89 -22.99
N ASN A 961 -23.71 40.21 -22.84
CA ASN A 961 -23.19 41.24 -23.75
C ASN A 961 -23.50 40.96 -25.25
N GLY A 962 -24.73 40.54 -25.56
CA GLY A 962 -25.17 40.30 -26.94
C GLY A 962 -24.64 39.00 -27.58
N LYS A 963 -23.93 38.17 -26.81
CA LYS A 963 -23.49 36.83 -27.21
C LYS A 963 -24.17 35.75 -26.38
N VAL A 964 -24.36 34.60 -27.00
CA VAL A 964 -24.91 33.39 -26.43
C VAL A 964 -23.80 32.36 -26.33
N TYR A 965 -23.56 31.87 -25.12
CA TYR A 965 -22.64 30.79 -24.80
C TYR A 965 -23.48 29.57 -24.41
N GLU A 966 -23.31 28.47 -25.12
CA GLU A 966 -24.09 27.26 -24.91
C GLU A 966 -23.17 26.04 -24.78
N ILE A 967 -23.26 25.32 -23.67
CA ILE A 967 -22.66 23.98 -23.53
C ILE A 967 -23.76 22.96 -23.78
N LYS A 968 -23.49 22.00 -24.66
CA LYS A 968 -24.40 20.90 -24.97
C LYS A 968 -23.69 19.55 -24.91
N VAL A 969 -24.41 18.55 -24.43
CA VAL A 969 -24.07 17.14 -24.58
C VAL A 969 -24.57 16.68 -25.94
N SER A 970 -23.63 16.30 -26.81
CA SER A 970 -23.93 15.76 -28.13
C SER A 970 -24.46 14.33 -28.02
N SER A 971 -25.35 13.94 -28.93
CA SER A 971 -25.78 12.55 -29.13
C SER A 971 -24.62 11.60 -29.52
N ILE A 972 -23.46 12.17 -29.82
CA ILE A 972 -22.26 11.45 -30.25
C ILE A 972 -21.36 11.27 -29.05
N ARG A 973 -21.30 10.04 -28.56
CA ARG A 973 -20.51 9.63 -27.39
C ARG A 973 -20.78 10.44 -26.11
N CYS A 974 -21.90 11.15 -26.03
CA CYS A 974 -22.18 12.09 -24.95
C CYS A 974 -21.10 13.18 -24.80
N ARG A 975 -20.38 13.55 -25.88
CA ARG A 975 -19.30 14.55 -25.83
C ARG A 975 -19.83 15.96 -25.52
N LEU A 976 -19.02 16.77 -24.86
CA LEU A 976 -19.34 18.17 -24.57
C LEU A 976 -18.89 19.09 -25.71
N THR A 977 -19.81 19.94 -26.16
CA THR A 977 -19.55 20.99 -27.15
C THR A 977 -19.90 22.35 -26.57
N LEU A 978 -19.08 23.37 -26.85
CA LEU A 978 -19.34 24.76 -26.56
C LEU A 978 -19.67 25.51 -27.85
N THR A 979 -20.84 26.11 -27.95
CA THR A 979 -21.24 26.98 -29.06
C THR A 979 -21.28 28.43 -28.62
N ILE A 980 -20.64 29.32 -29.39
CA ILE A 980 -20.66 30.76 -29.19
C ILE A 980 -21.34 31.40 -30.40
N SER A 981 -22.38 32.17 -30.18
CA SER A 981 -23.17 32.82 -31.25
C SER A 981 -23.65 34.20 -30.81
N ASP A 982 -24.10 35.03 -31.74
CA ASP A 982 -24.69 36.33 -31.39
C ASP A 982 -26.17 36.14 -31.01
N GLU A 983 -26.67 36.91 -30.04
CA GLU A 983 -28.02 36.77 -29.46
C GLU A 983 -29.16 36.84 -30.48
N ASN A 984 -28.95 37.55 -31.60
CA ASN A 984 -29.93 37.71 -32.68
C ASN A 984 -29.69 36.76 -33.87
N SER A 985 -28.78 35.80 -33.75
CA SER A 985 -28.58 34.79 -34.79
C SER A 985 -29.64 33.69 -34.65
N THR A 986 -30.58 33.66 -35.60
CA THR A 986 -31.55 32.56 -35.72
C THR A 986 -30.76 31.25 -35.87
N PRO A 987 -30.96 30.23 -35.02
CA PRO A 987 -30.29 28.96 -35.22
C PRO A 987 -30.79 28.34 -36.53
N VAL A 988 -29.86 28.06 -37.44
CA VAL A 988 -30.12 27.21 -38.59
C VAL A 988 -30.32 25.80 -38.02
N ILE A 989 -31.58 25.43 -37.77
CA ILE A 989 -31.97 24.05 -37.45
C ILE A 989 -31.95 23.28 -38.77
N THR A 990 -30.90 22.49 -38.99
CA THR A 990 -30.95 21.34 -39.90
C THR A 990 -31.13 20.07 -39.08
N ASP A 991 -32.25 19.95 -38.38
CA ASP A 991 -32.75 18.65 -37.94
C ASP A 991 -34.18 18.51 -38.46
N ASN A 992 -34.30 17.64 -39.46
CA ASN A 992 -35.54 17.25 -40.11
C ASN A 992 -36.46 16.55 -39.09
N PRO A 993 -37.67 17.05 -38.78
CA PRO A 993 -38.54 16.46 -37.77
C PRO A 993 -39.25 15.17 -38.21
N ASP A 994 -39.10 14.74 -39.47
CA ASP A 994 -39.89 13.66 -40.07
C ASP A 994 -39.25 12.25 -40.02
N SER A 995 -38.29 11.97 -39.13
CA SER A 995 -37.75 10.61 -38.96
C SER A 995 -38.08 9.94 -37.62
N ALA A 996 -39.03 10.51 -36.86
CA ALA A 996 -39.62 9.85 -35.70
C ALA A 996 -40.64 8.77 -36.12
N GLU A 997 -40.16 7.70 -36.78
CA GLU A 997 -40.88 6.42 -36.82
C GLU A 997 -40.41 5.56 -35.64
N GLU A 998 -41.41 5.00 -34.95
CA GLU A 998 -41.34 4.33 -33.66
C GLU A 998 -40.23 3.26 -33.54
N ILE A 999 -39.32 3.42 -32.58
CA ILE A 999 -38.71 2.27 -31.91
C ILE A 999 -39.67 1.86 -30.79
N LYS A 1000 -40.68 1.07 -31.16
CA LYS A 1000 -41.32 0.10 -30.26
C LYS A 1000 -40.55 -1.21 -30.41
N ASP A 1001 -40.33 -1.88 -29.28
CA ASP A 1001 -39.57 -3.13 -29.09
C ASP A 1001 -38.04 -3.00 -28.93
N VAL A 1002 -37.65 -2.37 -27.82
CA VAL A 1002 -36.57 -2.90 -26.97
C VAL A 1002 -37.16 -3.02 -25.55
N PRO A 1003 -37.11 -4.20 -24.89
CA PRO A 1003 -37.64 -4.34 -23.54
C PRO A 1003 -36.93 -3.38 -22.57
N ASN A 1004 -37.72 -2.67 -21.78
CA ASN A 1004 -37.29 -1.70 -20.77
C ASN A 1004 -36.54 -2.33 -19.56
N ASP A 1005 -36.03 -3.55 -19.67
CA ASP A 1005 -35.44 -4.31 -18.56
C ASP A 1005 -33.90 -4.44 -18.60
N GLU A 1006 -33.20 -3.82 -19.56
CA GLU A 1006 -31.72 -3.92 -19.67
C GLU A 1006 -30.94 -2.60 -19.58
N MET A 1007 -31.53 -1.52 -19.05
CA MET A 1007 -30.73 -0.37 -18.57
C MET A 1007 -30.68 -0.37 -17.05
N LEU A 1008 -29.82 -1.22 -16.48
CA LEU A 1008 -29.36 -1.03 -15.10
C LEU A 1008 -28.37 0.16 -15.07
N PRO A 1009 -28.40 0.99 -14.01
CA PRO A 1009 -27.56 2.18 -13.90
C PRO A 1009 -26.08 1.75 -13.92
N MET A 1010 -25.31 2.26 -14.88
CA MET A 1010 -23.86 2.09 -14.92
C MET A 1010 -23.25 2.76 -13.69
N SER A 1011 -23.03 1.99 -12.63
CA SER A 1011 -22.01 2.30 -11.63
C SER A 1011 -20.65 2.35 -12.34
N ALA A 1012 -19.86 3.37 -12.01
CA ALA A 1012 -18.55 3.74 -12.56
C ALA A 1012 -17.71 2.58 -13.15
N PRO A 1013 -16.99 2.81 -14.27
CA PRO A 1013 -16.24 1.77 -14.97
C PRO A 1013 -15.24 1.09 -14.02
N VAL A 1014 -15.41 -0.22 -13.83
CA VAL A 1014 -14.51 -1.06 -13.04
C VAL A 1014 -13.24 -1.28 -13.85
N PHE A 1015 -12.12 -0.71 -13.38
CA PHE A 1015 -10.80 -0.83 -13.97
C PHE A 1015 -10.23 -2.24 -13.76
N ILE A 1016 -10.21 -3.04 -14.82
CA ILE A 1016 -9.41 -4.28 -14.87
C ILE A 1016 -8.10 -3.94 -15.57
N GLY A 1017 -7.03 -3.76 -14.80
CA GLY A 1017 -5.67 -3.56 -15.33
C GLY A 1017 -4.82 -4.80 -15.07
N GLU A 1018 -4.62 -5.63 -16.10
CA GLU A 1018 -3.45 -6.51 -16.22
C GLU A 1018 -2.45 -5.86 -17.19
N GLU A 1019 -1.23 -5.60 -16.73
CA GLU A 1019 -0.04 -5.63 -17.58
C GLU A 1019 1.01 -6.48 -16.84
N LYS A 1020 1.38 -7.60 -17.49
CA LYS A 1020 2.47 -8.49 -17.11
C LYS A 1020 3.82 -7.86 -17.47
N GLN A 1021 4.83 -8.08 -16.62
CA GLN A 1021 6.18 -8.42 -17.08
C GLN A 1021 6.28 -9.93 -17.22
#